data_AF-A0A261BJ45-F1
#
_entry.id   AF-A0A261BJ45-F1
#
_cell.length_a   1.000
_cell.length_b   1.000
_cell.length_c   1.000
_cell.angle_alpha   90.00
_cell.angle_beta   90.00
_cell.angle_gamma   90.00
#
_symmetry.space_group_name_H-M   'P 1'
#
loop_
_entity.id
_entity.type
_entity.pdbx_description
1 polymer ?
#
loop_
_entity_poly.entity_id
_entity_poly.type
_entity_poly.pdbx_seq_one_letter_code
_entity_poly.pdbx_strand_id
1 'polypeptide(L)'
;MIPFFGGPSVFNLIISIVGCSFLISYTECHCPHMMGIKPPGPPSGPSPPGKLPDGDEGWDYDETAAPGIVPEPHYIQSTYIYRSPNVQEKTFSSRVVNVLKDIRTRLAKSARLTLENENIECSSPTDHYRCQEYAATGTWNYLIVEDQQKGAITYTFDRKYNEKNDGTIEMALLDAFSRHSPSSLIAFASQEAEKEVGYIRALTVQEMDSLSGKPGHRPILLEKFGPNELNLLEPALLEVRTGSELKLTSESLKRIDSTKEFDKLLDEYKYVFILFWTSNRMVSLHTFNLWSRVGDKIKVPGDTLLAHVPCHENSEFCQGLSAEDYQTVVSYRNGQNTGKTENIGDEEFYENWIELSILGPIQKLSNESELSKFKKGIVNGKKRLSVTIGVFPSEQDTSFQHFQISAEKLAGKYYTSYFINENSKPAITTYRHSEKQKRTDYSGKFDPASVMEFITKSSIPSVIDISTGFTTEILFYQKRPILILFGEEFEPFLKLSARQDARKQYIFTKISGENKNIQKAKEALGVVGNEPVIVLLNKDRVHLIPVSKPKCPDHLQKLLQMISTSEADKVLSTKDPHPLRFLQVERVNEIFGFEETIVLPDHTLFMDSDPFSRHPAISESGGSGGCPFMQGGGAGGATEGGHHSEL
;
A
#
# COMPACT_ATOMS: atom_id res chain seq x y z
N MET A 1 -13.87 -67.70 -1.67
CA MET A 1 -14.85 -68.82 -1.70
C MET A 1 -16.23 -68.28 -1.38
N ILE A 2 -17.28 -68.97 -1.81
CA ILE A 2 -18.74 -68.71 -1.69
C ILE A 2 -19.34 -70.09 -1.32
N PRO A 3 -20.30 -70.27 -0.36
CA PRO A 3 -21.71 -69.77 -0.35
C PRO A 3 -22.13 -69.00 0.94
N PHE A 4 -23.23 -68.22 1.00
CA PHE A 4 -24.71 -68.54 1.03
C PHE A 4 -25.12 -69.50 2.17
N PHE A 5 -26.28 -69.39 2.86
CA PHE A 5 -27.59 -68.70 2.66
C PHE A 5 -28.02 -67.88 3.92
N GLY A 6 -29.11 -67.09 3.98
CA GLY A 6 -30.15 -66.71 2.99
C GLY A 6 -31.30 -65.87 3.62
N GLY A 7 -32.20 -65.32 2.78
CA GLY A 7 -33.41 -64.55 3.18
C GLY A 7 -34.67 -65.44 3.36
N PRO A 8 -35.93 -64.95 3.14
CA PRO A 8 -36.41 -63.86 2.26
C PRO A 8 -37.16 -62.74 3.07
N SER A 9 -38.25 -62.02 2.72
CA SER A 9 -39.25 -61.99 1.60
C SER A 9 -40.15 -60.71 1.70
N VAL A 10 -40.72 -60.06 0.66
CA VAL A 10 -40.31 -59.82 -0.75
C VAL A 10 -40.50 -58.28 -1.08
N PHE A 11 -41.52 -57.66 -1.73
CA PHE A 11 -42.61 -58.09 -2.63
C PHE A 11 -43.15 -56.96 -3.59
N ASN A 12 -42.31 -56.47 -4.53
CA ASN A 12 -42.71 -55.91 -5.86
C ASN A 12 -43.37 -54.48 -5.93
N LEU A 13 -43.54 -53.80 -7.09
CA LEU A 13 -43.36 -54.18 -8.51
C LEU A 13 -42.88 -53.04 -9.48
N ILE A 14 -41.78 -53.32 -10.18
CA ILE A 14 -41.37 -53.11 -11.62
C ILE A 14 -42.29 -52.35 -12.62
N ILE A 15 -41.68 -51.50 -13.50
CA ILE A 15 -41.73 -51.40 -15.01
C ILE A 15 -41.33 -49.94 -15.43
N SER A 16 -40.43 -49.53 -16.35
CA SER A 16 -39.70 -50.04 -17.55
C SER A 16 -40.32 -49.65 -18.92
N ILE A 17 -39.62 -49.25 -20.01
CA ILE A 17 -38.21 -48.93 -20.40
C ILE A 17 -38.27 -48.09 -21.74
N VAL A 18 -37.16 -47.47 -22.24
CA VAL A 18 -37.03 -46.63 -23.49
C VAL A 18 -37.56 -45.17 -23.34
N GLY A 19 -37.02 -44.11 -23.96
CA GLY A 19 -35.79 -43.90 -24.77
C GLY A 19 -35.99 -42.90 -25.94
N CYS A 20 -34.97 -42.07 -26.26
CA CYS A 20 -35.01 -40.90 -27.19
C CYS A 20 -35.90 -39.73 -26.73
N SER A 21 -35.79 -38.48 -27.22
CA SER A 21 -34.64 -37.65 -27.70
C SER A 21 -35.13 -36.20 -27.89
N PHE A 22 -34.30 -35.19 -27.56
CA PHE A 22 -34.47 -33.76 -27.89
C PHE A 22 -35.86 -33.10 -27.75
N LEU A 23 -36.01 -32.23 -26.75
CA LEU A 23 -36.24 -30.78 -26.92
C LEU A 23 -36.32 -30.09 -25.56
N ILE A 24 -35.60 -28.96 -25.40
CA ILE A 24 -35.77 -28.06 -24.26
C ILE A 24 -36.70 -26.94 -24.70
N SER A 25 -37.77 -26.71 -23.93
CA SER A 25 -38.69 -25.58 -24.12
C SER A 25 -39.07 -25.00 -22.76
N TYR A 26 -39.17 -23.68 -22.69
CA TYR A 26 -39.45 -22.92 -21.48
C TYR A 26 -40.90 -23.10 -20.99
N THR A 27 -41.09 -23.07 -19.67
CA THR A 27 -42.24 -22.39 -19.04
C THR A 27 -41.75 -21.67 -17.78
N GLU A 28 -41.70 -20.34 -17.82
CA GLU A 28 -41.42 -19.50 -16.66
C GLU A 28 -42.67 -19.38 -15.76
N CYS A 29 -42.49 -19.15 -14.47
CA CYS A 29 -43.60 -18.94 -13.54
C CYS A 29 -44.14 -17.51 -13.67
N HIS A 30 -45.36 -17.34 -14.20
CA HIS A 30 -46.08 -16.07 -14.17
C HIS A 30 -46.49 -15.68 -12.74
N CYS A 31 -46.28 -14.41 -12.39
CA CYS A 31 -47.00 -13.72 -11.32
C CYS A 31 -48.24 -13.00 -11.91
N PRO A 32 -49.44 -13.11 -11.32
CA PRO A 32 -50.64 -12.46 -11.84
C PRO A 32 -50.70 -10.96 -11.51
N HIS A 33 -51.29 -10.18 -12.41
CA HIS A 33 -51.46 -8.72 -12.26
C HIS A 33 -52.41 -8.31 -11.13
N MET A 34 -52.01 -7.28 -10.38
CA MET A 34 -52.92 -6.19 -9.99
C MET A 34 -52.88 -5.11 -11.09
N MET A 35 -54.00 -4.42 -11.31
CA MET A 35 -54.15 -3.44 -12.40
C MET A 35 -53.98 -1.99 -11.93
N GLY A 36 -53.53 -1.13 -12.85
CA GLY A 36 -54.11 0.21 -12.96
C GLY A 36 -53.28 1.39 -12.48
N ILE A 37 -52.11 1.62 -13.08
CA ILE A 37 -51.64 2.93 -13.58
C ILE A 37 -50.40 2.66 -14.46
N LYS A 38 -50.26 3.35 -15.60
CA LYS A 38 -48.99 3.38 -16.34
C LYS A 38 -48.10 4.45 -15.70
N PRO A 39 -46.84 4.17 -15.32
CA PRO A 39 -45.88 5.26 -15.16
C PRO A 39 -45.74 5.99 -16.51
N PRO A 40 -45.53 7.32 -16.52
CA PRO A 40 -45.21 8.02 -17.75
C PRO A 40 -43.87 7.48 -18.28
N GLY A 41 -43.83 7.10 -19.56
CA GLY A 41 -42.55 6.86 -20.22
C GLY A 41 -41.72 8.15 -20.28
N PRO A 42 -40.40 8.06 -20.52
CA PRO A 42 -39.59 9.26 -20.78
C PRO A 42 -40.24 10.08 -21.91
N PRO A 43 -40.26 11.41 -21.81
CA PRO A 43 -40.90 12.25 -22.82
C PRO A 43 -40.26 11.99 -24.17
N SER A 44 -41.08 11.61 -25.15
CA SER A 44 -40.64 11.30 -26.52
C SER A 44 -40.36 12.59 -27.32
N GLY A 45 -39.42 13.40 -26.82
CA GLY A 45 -38.72 14.40 -27.62
C GLY A 45 -37.72 13.71 -28.56
N PRO A 46 -37.29 14.38 -29.64
CA PRO A 46 -36.15 13.90 -30.42
C PRO A 46 -34.90 13.90 -29.55
N SER A 47 -34.02 12.91 -29.74
CA SER A 47 -32.66 12.97 -29.19
C SER A 47 -32.00 14.29 -29.64
N PRO A 48 -31.26 15.00 -28.76
CA PRO A 48 -30.53 16.19 -29.18
C PRO A 48 -29.58 15.81 -30.33
N PRO A 49 -29.50 16.62 -31.40
CA PRO A 49 -28.66 16.28 -32.53
C PRO A 49 -27.20 16.24 -32.09
N GLY A 50 -26.50 15.17 -32.42
CA GLY A 50 -25.07 14.98 -32.08
C GLY A 50 -24.11 15.94 -32.79
N LYS A 51 -24.62 17.02 -33.38
CA LYS A 51 -23.92 18.16 -33.96
C LYS A 51 -24.86 19.35 -34.15
N LEU A 52 -24.32 20.56 -33.99
CA LEU A 52 -24.94 21.77 -34.54
C LEU A 52 -24.85 21.75 -36.07
N PRO A 53 -25.79 22.40 -36.81
CA PRO A 53 -25.70 22.51 -38.26
C PRO A 53 -24.49 23.33 -38.71
N ASP A 54 -23.84 22.94 -39.81
CA ASP A 54 -22.77 23.74 -40.42
C ASP A 54 -23.34 25.10 -40.91
N GLY A 55 -22.95 26.18 -40.23
CA GLY A 55 -23.42 27.55 -40.50
C GLY A 55 -24.11 28.25 -39.32
N ASP A 56 -24.33 27.57 -38.21
CA ASP A 56 -24.86 28.13 -36.96
C ASP A 56 -23.72 28.79 -36.14
N GLU A 57 -23.72 30.13 -36.00
CA GLU A 57 -22.68 30.87 -35.24
C GLU A 57 -22.86 30.78 -33.71
N GLY A 58 -23.86 30.02 -33.24
CA GLY A 58 -24.32 29.97 -31.86
C GLY A 58 -25.58 30.80 -31.66
N TRP A 59 -26.12 30.76 -30.44
CA TRP A 59 -27.45 31.27 -30.09
C TRP A 59 -27.66 32.77 -30.41
N ASP A 60 -28.14 33.06 -31.62
CA ASP A 60 -28.72 34.34 -31.98
C ASP A 60 -29.91 34.66 -31.07
N TYR A 61 -29.96 35.89 -30.58
CA TYR A 61 -30.83 36.28 -29.48
C TYR A 61 -32.24 36.65 -29.95
N ASP A 62 -33.11 35.64 -30.09
CA ASP A 62 -34.55 35.81 -30.29
C ASP A 62 -35.26 35.96 -28.93
N GLU A 63 -35.71 37.19 -28.62
CA GLU A 63 -36.50 37.51 -27.42
C GLU A 63 -37.88 36.80 -27.35
N THR A 64 -38.31 36.14 -28.43
CA THR A 64 -39.59 35.42 -28.52
C THR A 64 -39.48 33.90 -28.36
N ALA A 65 -38.26 33.36 -28.20
CA ALA A 65 -38.02 31.93 -28.03
C ALA A 65 -38.63 31.38 -26.71
N ALA A 66 -39.14 30.14 -26.76
CA ALA A 66 -39.87 29.55 -25.64
C ALA A 66 -38.98 29.24 -24.41
N PRO A 67 -39.42 29.56 -23.18
CA PRO A 67 -38.63 29.35 -21.96
C PRO A 67 -38.54 27.87 -21.61
N GLY A 68 -37.47 27.22 -22.07
CA GLY A 68 -37.20 25.80 -21.81
C GLY A 68 -36.01 25.19 -22.58
N ILE A 69 -35.44 25.90 -23.55
CA ILE A 69 -34.31 25.42 -24.38
C ILE A 69 -33.09 26.34 -24.23
N VAL A 70 -32.82 26.83 -23.02
CA VAL A 70 -31.69 27.73 -22.73
C VAL A 70 -30.96 27.22 -21.48
N PRO A 71 -29.68 26.83 -21.56
CA PRO A 71 -28.88 26.49 -20.39
C PRO A 71 -28.82 27.64 -19.38
N GLU A 72 -28.94 27.33 -18.09
CA GLU A 72 -28.70 28.32 -17.04
C GLU A 72 -27.24 28.80 -17.07
N PRO A 73 -26.96 30.10 -16.88
CA PRO A 73 -25.59 30.61 -16.90
C PRO A 73 -24.77 30.00 -15.76
N HIS A 74 -23.79 29.16 -16.10
CA HIS A 74 -22.88 28.55 -15.14
C HIS A 74 -21.55 29.31 -15.06
N TYR A 75 -20.86 29.20 -13.93
CA TYR A 75 -19.57 29.82 -13.68
C TYR A 75 -18.56 28.76 -13.21
N ILE A 76 -17.39 28.74 -13.82
CA ILE A 76 -16.26 27.90 -13.41
C ILE A 76 -15.04 28.81 -13.25
N GLN A 77 -14.38 28.71 -12.10
CA GLN A 77 -13.09 29.37 -11.84
C GLN A 77 -11.98 28.32 -11.90
N SER A 78 -10.88 28.66 -12.58
CA SER A 78 -9.72 27.79 -12.71
C SER A 78 -8.39 28.53 -12.62
N THR A 79 -7.34 27.79 -12.31
CA THR A 79 -5.96 28.27 -12.32
C THR A 79 -5.09 27.25 -13.05
N TYR A 80 -4.52 27.64 -14.18
CA TYR A 80 -3.46 26.85 -14.82
C TYR A 80 -2.10 27.32 -14.27
N ILE A 81 -1.50 26.48 -13.43
CA ILE A 81 -0.22 26.74 -12.74
C ILE A 81 0.84 25.77 -13.26
N TYR A 82 1.98 26.28 -13.71
CA TYR A 82 3.01 25.48 -14.37
C TYR A 82 4.43 25.94 -14.05
N ARG A 83 5.35 24.97 -14.06
CA ARG A 83 6.80 25.18 -13.97
C ARG A 83 7.46 24.54 -15.19
N SER A 84 7.92 25.38 -16.10
CA SER A 84 8.41 25.02 -17.43
C SER A 84 9.82 25.59 -17.62
N PRO A 85 10.85 25.00 -16.97
CA PRO A 85 12.22 25.54 -16.99
C PRO A 85 12.95 25.30 -18.31
N ASN A 86 12.43 24.45 -19.20
CA ASN A 86 13.04 24.13 -20.50
C ASN A 86 12.14 24.58 -21.67
N VAL A 87 12.74 24.69 -22.86
CA VAL A 87 12.10 25.27 -24.05
C VAL A 87 10.89 24.47 -24.54
N GLN A 88 10.93 23.12 -24.50
CA GLN A 88 9.81 22.29 -24.96
C GLN A 88 8.57 22.51 -24.10
N GLU A 89 8.77 22.58 -22.77
CA GLU A 89 7.70 22.79 -21.80
C GLU A 89 7.14 24.21 -21.88
N LYS A 90 7.99 25.24 -22.12
CA LYS A 90 7.48 26.60 -22.37
C LYS A 90 6.59 26.64 -23.62
N THR A 91 7.01 26.00 -24.72
CA THR A 91 6.19 25.89 -25.93
C THR A 91 4.87 25.16 -25.67
N PHE A 92 4.89 24.07 -24.90
CA PHE A 92 3.67 23.37 -24.51
C PHE A 92 2.76 24.25 -23.64
N SER A 93 3.25 24.81 -22.53
CA SER A 93 2.45 25.66 -21.64
C SER A 93 1.87 26.88 -22.36
N SER A 94 2.61 27.50 -23.29
CA SER A 94 2.08 28.57 -24.14
C SER A 94 0.92 28.12 -25.04
N ARG A 95 0.95 26.89 -25.57
CA ARG A 95 -0.17 26.30 -26.31
C ARG A 95 -1.38 26.05 -25.39
N VAL A 96 -1.17 25.54 -24.17
CA VAL A 96 -2.25 25.37 -23.17
C VAL A 96 -2.92 26.71 -22.83
N VAL A 97 -2.13 27.78 -22.61
CA VAL A 97 -2.66 29.14 -22.35
C VAL A 97 -3.50 29.67 -23.53
N ASN A 98 -3.06 29.43 -24.77
CA ASN A 98 -3.83 29.83 -25.96
C ASN A 98 -5.13 29.05 -26.07
N VAL A 99 -5.09 27.71 -25.97
CA VAL A 99 -6.28 26.85 -26.07
C VAL A 99 -7.27 27.17 -24.94
N LEU A 100 -6.82 27.45 -23.71
CA LEU A 100 -7.68 27.93 -22.62
C LEU A 100 -8.42 29.22 -22.95
N LYS A 101 -7.76 30.18 -23.62
CA LYS A 101 -8.35 31.46 -24.03
C LYS A 101 -9.41 31.28 -25.13
N ASP A 102 -9.15 30.39 -26.07
CA ASP A 102 -10.06 30.13 -27.19
C ASP A 102 -11.28 29.31 -26.73
N ILE A 103 -11.06 28.29 -25.87
CA ILE A 103 -12.13 27.58 -25.13
C ILE A 103 -12.99 28.58 -24.35
N ARG A 104 -12.39 29.46 -23.54
CA ARG A 104 -13.12 30.48 -22.75
C ARG A 104 -14.04 31.32 -23.62
N THR A 105 -13.54 31.77 -24.78
CA THR A 105 -14.27 32.63 -25.71
C THR A 105 -15.41 31.89 -26.41
N ARG A 106 -15.21 30.61 -26.75
CA ARG A 106 -16.23 29.76 -27.39
C ARG A 106 -17.31 29.30 -26.41
N LEU A 107 -16.94 28.82 -25.22
CA LEU A 107 -17.91 28.35 -24.20
C LEU A 107 -18.81 29.48 -23.67
N ALA A 108 -18.29 30.71 -23.60
CA ALA A 108 -19.11 31.88 -23.28
C ALA A 108 -20.21 32.15 -24.31
N LYS A 109 -19.94 31.92 -25.61
CA LYS A 109 -20.93 32.03 -26.70
C LYS A 109 -21.87 30.82 -26.77
N SER A 110 -21.32 29.62 -26.94
CA SER A 110 -22.09 28.42 -27.33
C SER A 110 -22.73 27.69 -26.15
N ALA A 111 -22.12 27.76 -24.96
CA ALA A 111 -22.53 27.02 -23.77
C ALA A 111 -23.04 27.90 -22.62
N ARG A 112 -23.04 29.24 -22.79
CA ARG A 112 -23.38 30.25 -21.78
C ARG A 112 -22.57 30.13 -20.46
N LEU A 113 -21.40 29.50 -20.55
CA LEU A 113 -20.51 29.23 -19.42
C LEU A 113 -19.45 30.33 -19.29
N THR A 114 -19.44 31.01 -18.15
CA THR A 114 -18.36 31.93 -17.80
C THR A 114 -17.22 31.15 -17.15
N LEU A 115 -16.21 30.80 -17.95
CA LEU A 115 -14.94 30.27 -17.46
C LEU A 115 -14.01 31.45 -17.10
N GLU A 116 -13.66 31.61 -15.83
CA GLU A 116 -12.58 32.51 -15.38
C GLU A 116 -11.30 31.69 -15.15
N ASN A 117 -10.21 32.03 -15.84
CA ASN A 117 -8.94 31.29 -15.71
C ASN A 117 -7.75 32.21 -15.44
N GLU A 118 -7.10 32.01 -14.29
CA GLU A 118 -5.78 32.54 -13.95
C GLU A 118 -4.66 31.68 -14.56
N ASN A 119 -3.56 32.29 -15.01
CA ASN A 119 -2.37 31.57 -15.50
C ASN A 119 -1.13 31.98 -14.67
N ILE A 120 -0.42 31.00 -14.10
CA ILE A 120 0.72 31.25 -13.20
C ILE A 120 1.97 30.49 -13.69
N GLU A 121 3.01 31.21 -14.10
CA GLU A 121 4.32 30.64 -14.41
C GLU A 121 5.25 30.64 -13.17
N CYS A 122 5.43 29.48 -12.55
CA CYS A 122 6.32 29.25 -11.42
C CYS A 122 7.74 28.85 -11.88
N SER A 123 8.35 29.65 -12.77
CA SER A 123 9.65 29.34 -13.41
C SER A 123 10.71 30.43 -13.23
N SER A 124 10.41 31.49 -12.46
CA SER A 124 11.23 32.70 -12.33
C SER A 124 11.16 33.20 -10.89
N PRO A 125 12.25 33.69 -10.27
CA PRO A 125 12.31 34.06 -8.84
C PRO A 125 11.38 35.23 -8.41
N THR A 126 10.55 35.74 -9.32
CA THR A 126 9.33 36.51 -9.02
C THR A 126 8.12 35.57 -8.81
N ASP A 127 8.33 34.42 -8.16
CA ASP A 127 7.34 33.35 -8.05
C ASP A 127 6.09 33.83 -7.29
N HIS A 128 4.90 33.58 -7.87
CA HIS A 128 3.61 33.87 -7.23
C HIS A 128 3.47 33.09 -5.91
N TYR A 129 2.69 33.59 -4.94
CA TYR A 129 2.64 32.96 -3.61
C TYR A 129 2.24 31.47 -3.66
N ARG A 130 1.32 31.11 -4.58
CA ARG A 130 0.88 29.72 -4.83
C ARG A 130 1.99 28.82 -5.37
N CYS A 131 3.05 29.35 -5.99
CA CYS A 131 4.19 28.54 -6.43
C CYS A 131 4.92 27.85 -5.27
N GLN A 132 4.82 28.39 -4.05
CA GLN A 132 5.40 27.78 -2.84
C GLN A 132 4.58 26.58 -2.34
N GLU A 133 3.38 26.37 -2.89
CA GLU A 133 2.53 25.21 -2.57
C GLU A 133 2.99 23.95 -3.29
N TYR A 134 3.84 24.06 -4.33
CA TYR A 134 4.25 22.96 -5.22
C TYR A 134 5.78 22.72 -5.20
N ALA A 135 6.24 21.70 -5.94
CA ALA A 135 7.64 21.32 -6.00
C ALA A 135 8.55 22.39 -6.64
N ALA A 136 9.51 22.91 -5.88
CA ALA A 136 10.47 23.93 -6.35
C ALA A 136 11.47 23.44 -7.42
N THR A 137 11.49 22.15 -7.75
CA THR A 137 12.38 21.54 -8.74
C THR A 137 11.61 20.62 -9.69
N GLY A 138 12.22 20.29 -10.83
CA GLY A 138 11.56 19.55 -11.91
C GLY A 138 10.73 20.43 -12.83
N THR A 139 9.83 19.79 -13.58
CA THR A 139 8.85 20.40 -14.48
C THR A 139 7.48 19.84 -14.11
N TRP A 140 6.44 20.68 -14.12
CA TRP A 140 5.08 20.24 -13.86
C TRP A 140 4.05 21.22 -14.45
N ASN A 141 2.84 20.71 -14.68
CA ASN A 141 1.72 21.44 -15.28
C ASN A 141 0.44 20.98 -14.57
N TYR A 142 -0.29 21.89 -13.93
CA TYR A 142 -1.54 21.59 -13.21
C TYR A 142 -2.67 22.54 -13.60
N LEU A 143 -3.87 21.98 -13.78
CA LEU A 143 -5.11 22.74 -13.84
C LEU A 143 -5.85 22.58 -12.51
N ILE A 144 -6.07 23.67 -11.80
CA ILE A 144 -6.92 23.72 -10.61
C ILE A 144 -8.29 24.20 -11.05
N VAL A 145 -9.37 23.57 -10.58
CA VAL A 145 -10.75 24.00 -10.84
C VAL A 145 -11.49 24.11 -9.51
N GLU A 146 -12.12 25.25 -9.26
CA GLU A 146 -12.82 25.54 -8.00
C GLU A 146 -14.30 25.14 -8.09
N ASP A 147 -14.69 24.13 -7.31
CA ASP A 147 -16.06 23.62 -7.22
C ASP A 147 -16.71 24.11 -5.92
N GLN A 148 -17.85 24.81 -6.01
CA GLN A 148 -18.52 25.34 -4.82
C GLN A 148 -19.12 24.25 -3.90
N GLN A 149 -19.30 23.02 -4.38
CA GLN A 149 -19.79 21.89 -3.60
C GLN A 149 -18.65 20.95 -3.15
N LYS A 150 -17.58 20.81 -3.95
CA LYS A 150 -16.50 19.83 -3.73
C LYS A 150 -15.16 20.44 -3.30
N GLY A 151 -15.02 21.77 -3.32
CA GLY A 151 -13.75 22.47 -3.12
C GLY A 151 -12.87 22.48 -4.38
N ALA A 152 -11.63 22.95 -4.25
CA ALA A 152 -10.70 23.01 -5.38
C ALA A 152 -10.15 21.62 -5.74
N ILE A 153 -10.43 21.14 -6.94
CA ILE A 153 -9.84 19.91 -7.50
C ILE A 153 -8.66 20.28 -8.38
N THR A 154 -7.51 19.62 -8.17
CA THR A 154 -6.31 19.82 -9.00
C THR A 154 -6.13 18.63 -9.94
N TYR A 155 -5.75 18.91 -11.18
CA TYR A 155 -5.55 17.93 -12.25
C TYR A 155 -4.13 17.99 -12.80
N THR A 156 -3.51 16.83 -13.08
CA THR A 156 -2.23 16.75 -13.80
C THR A 156 -2.42 16.95 -15.29
N PHE A 157 -1.61 17.81 -15.90
CA PHE A 157 -1.67 18.13 -17.33
C PHE A 157 -0.33 17.85 -18.04
N ASP A 158 0.08 16.58 -18.04
CA ASP A 158 1.38 16.14 -18.56
C ASP A 158 1.49 16.34 -20.09
N ARG A 159 2.58 17.01 -20.52
CA ARG A 159 2.93 17.23 -21.93
C ARG A 159 2.99 15.93 -22.71
N LYS A 160 3.54 14.87 -22.11
CA LYS A 160 3.81 13.56 -22.74
C LYS A 160 2.58 12.94 -23.42
N TYR A 161 1.37 13.24 -22.92
CA TYR A 161 0.13 12.69 -23.45
C TYR A 161 -0.68 13.70 -24.29
N ASN A 162 -0.31 14.98 -24.28
CA ASN A 162 -1.12 16.07 -24.84
C ASN A 162 -0.38 16.93 -25.88
N GLU A 163 0.91 16.73 -26.13
CA GLU A 163 1.70 17.60 -27.02
C GLU A 163 1.40 17.45 -28.52
N LYS A 164 0.71 16.38 -28.93
CA LYS A 164 0.48 15.97 -30.33
C LYS A 164 -0.03 17.11 -31.22
N ASN A 165 -1.13 17.76 -30.81
CA ASN A 165 -1.71 18.93 -31.47
C ASN A 165 -2.55 19.72 -30.45
N ASP A 166 -3.16 20.82 -30.87
CA ASP A 166 -3.97 21.65 -29.96
C ASP A 166 -5.33 21.00 -29.67
N GLY A 167 -5.83 20.12 -30.54
CA GLY A 167 -7.01 19.30 -30.30
C GLY A 167 -6.87 18.33 -29.11
N THR A 168 -5.70 17.70 -28.91
CA THR A 168 -5.45 16.88 -27.71
C THR A 168 -5.44 17.70 -26.43
N ILE A 169 -4.91 18.93 -26.47
CA ILE A 169 -4.97 19.88 -25.35
C ILE A 169 -6.42 20.28 -25.07
N GLU A 170 -7.16 20.62 -26.13
CA GLU A 170 -8.54 21.11 -26.05
C GLU A 170 -9.47 20.06 -25.43
N MET A 171 -9.42 18.82 -25.92
CA MET A 171 -10.25 17.73 -25.41
C MET A 171 -9.96 17.41 -23.94
N ALA A 172 -8.68 17.46 -23.53
CA ALA A 172 -8.28 17.24 -22.13
C ALA A 172 -8.84 18.34 -21.20
N LEU A 173 -8.84 19.60 -21.63
CA LEU A 173 -9.40 20.70 -20.86
C LEU A 173 -10.94 20.61 -20.78
N LEU A 174 -11.60 20.26 -21.88
CA LEU A 174 -13.07 20.09 -21.91
C LEU A 174 -13.54 18.93 -21.02
N ASP A 175 -12.80 17.82 -20.91
CA ASP A 175 -13.10 16.74 -19.96
C ASP A 175 -13.04 17.23 -18.50
N ALA A 176 -11.99 17.93 -18.08
CA ALA A 176 -11.92 18.45 -16.71
C ALA A 176 -13.05 19.45 -16.40
N PHE A 177 -13.31 20.42 -17.29
CA PHE A 177 -14.40 21.37 -17.06
C PHE A 177 -15.78 20.69 -17.10
N SER A 178 -15.96 19.60 -17.87
CA SER A 178 -17.21 18.81 -17.88
C SER A 178 -17.53 18.21 -16.51
N ARG A 179 -16.51 17.86 -15.70
CA ARG A 179 -16.67 17.29 -14.35
C ARG A 179 -17.11 18.33 -13.29
N HIS A 180 -17.06 19.61 -13.66
CA HIS A 180 -17.47 20.77 -12.86
C HIS A 180 -18.63 21.56 -13.50
N SER A 181 -19.28 20.98 -14.50
CA SER A 181 -20.40 21.56 -15.25
C SER A 181 -21.65 20.68 -15.10
N PRO A 182 -22.87 21.25 -15.06
CA PRO A 182 -24.13 20.48 -15.12
C PRO A 182 -24.31 19.69 -16.43
N SER A 183 -23.46 19.90 -17.44
CA SER A 183 -23.53 19.21 -18.73
C SER A 183 -22.14 19.06 -19.36
N SER A 184 -21.95 17.98 -20.12
CA SER A 184 -20.67 17.70 -20.79
C SER A 184 -20.32 18.78 -21.80
N LEU A 185 -19.15 19.38 -21.63
CA LEU A 185 -18.63 20.45 -22.48
C LEU A 185 -17.87 19.91 -23.71
N ILE A 186 -17.62 18.60 -23.77
CA ILE A 186 -17.02 17.89 -24.92
C ILE A 186 -17.85 18.10 -26.19
N ALA A 187 -19.17 18.29 -26.08
CA ALA A 187 -20.05 18.61 -27.20
C ALA A 187 -19.76 19.97 -27.88
N PHE A 188 -18.96 20.83 -27.24
CA PHE A 188 -18.51 22.11 -27.80
C PHE A 188 -17.04 22.06 -28.26
N ALA A 189 -16.48 20.88 -28.56
CA ALA A 189 -15.15 20.71 -29.12
C ALA A 189 -15.03 21.30 -30.55
N SER A 190 -13.82 21.64 -30.98
CA SER A 190 -13.53 22.01 -32.37
C SER A 190 -13.58 20.79 -33.30
N GLN A 191 -13.78 21.01 -34.60
CA GLN A 191 -13.72 19.94 -35.61
C GLN A 191 -12.35 19.23 -35.69
N GLU A 192 -11.31 19.78 -35.05
CA GLU A 192 -10.02 19.13 -34.86
C GLU A 192 -10.00 18.29 -33.58
N ALA A 193 -10.43 18.86 -32.45
CA ALA A 193 -10.49 18.18 -31.15
C ALA A 193 -11.49 17.01 -31.10
N GLU A 194 -12.60 17.06 -31.85
CA GLU A 194 -13.57 15.95 -31.99
C GLU A 194 -12.93 14.61 -32.38
N LYS A 195 -11.76 14.64 -33.03
CA LYS A 195 -11.07 13.48 -33.60
C LYS A 195 -9.89 13.03 -32.74
N GLU A 196 -9.68 13.67 -31.60
CA GLU A 196 -8.51 13.52 -30.75
C GLU A 196 -8.88 13.10 -29.32
N VAL A 197 -7.95 12.44 -28.64
CA VAL A 197 -8.12 12.01 -27.24
C VAL A 197 -7.09 12.75 -26.39
N GLY A 198 -7.58 13.69 -25.59
CA GLY A 198 -6.79 14.35 -24.55
C GLY A 198 -6.69 13.53 -23.27
N TYR A 199 -5.65 13.75 -22.47
CA TYR A 199 -5.47 13.09 -21.18
C TYR A 199 -5.30 14.10 -20.04
N ILE A 200 -6.27 14.09 -19.12
CA ILE A 200 -6.23 14.83 -17.86
C ILE A 200 -6.60 13.88 -16.71
N ARG A 201 -6.02 14.08 -15.52
CA ARG A 201 -6.29 13.23 -14.35
C ARG A 201 -6.37 14.05 -13.08
N ALA A 202 -7.44 13.90 -12.30
CA ALA A 202 -7.55 14.49 -10.97
C ALA A 202 -6.51 13.89 -10.01
N LEU A 203 -5.88 14.73 -9.21
CA LEU A 203 -5.02 14.35 -8.11
C LEU A 203 -5.84 14.04 -6.86
N THR A 204 -5.44 13.00 -6.14
CA THR A 204 -5.93 12.73 -4.77
C THR A 204 -5.30 13.70 -3.77
N VAL A 205 -5.92 13.86 -2.59
CA VAL A 205 -5.39 14.69 -1.49
C VAL A 205 -3.99 14.23 -1.08
N GLN A 206 -3.76 12.91 -1.00
CA GLN A 206 -2.45 12.33 -0.68
C GLN A 206 -1.36 12.68 -1.72
N GLU A 207 -1.72 12.71 -3.00
CA GLU A 207 -0.78 13.14 -4.05
C GLU A 207 -0.49 14.65 -3.94
N MET A 208 -1.50 15.48 -3.65
CA MET A 208 -1.31 16.91 -3.39
C MET A 208 -0.40 17.17 -2.19
N ASP A 209 -0.59 16.46 -1.08
CA ASP A 209 0.32 16.51 0.07
C ASP A 209 1.75 16.09 -0.31
N SER A 210 1.88 15.05 -1.15
CA SER A 210 3.20 14.55 -1.60
C SER A 210 3.94 15.53 -2.53
N LEU A 211 3.19 16.33 -3.29
CA LEU A 211 3.69 17.38 -4.18
C LEU A 211 4.01 18.69 -3.45
N SER A 212 3.57 18.82 -2.20
CA SER A 212 3.68 20.09 -1.48
C SER A 212 5.14 20.50 -1.26
N GLY A 213 5.45 21.77 -1.54
CA GLY A 213 6.80 22.34 -1.36
C GLY A 213 7.25 22.42 0.11
N LYS A 214 6.34 22.15 1.05
CA LYS A 214 6.60 22.14 2.49
C LYS A 214 7.36 20.87 2.87
N PRO A 215 8.40 20.95 3.72
CA PRO A 215 9.05 19.77 4.29
C PRO A 215 8.16 19.16 5.37
N GLY A 216 7.04 18.57 4.95
CA GLY A 216 6.34 17.61 5.79
C GLY A 216 7.31 16.49 6.16
N HIS A 217 7.27 16.04 7.41
CA HIS A 217 7.92 14.80 7.80
C HIS A 217 7.24 13.64 7.05
N ARG A 218 7.69 13.36 5.83
CA ARG A 218 7.42 12.06 5.19
C ARG A 218 7.90 11.00 6.18
N PRO A 219 7.03 10.13 6.70
CA PRO A 219 7.45 9.10 7.64
C PRO A 219 8.56 8.29 6.97
N ILE A 220 9.64 8.01 7.70
CA ILE A 220 10.74 7.20 7.17
C ILE A 220 10.12 5.82 6.88
N LEU A 221 10.31 5.20 5.71
CA LEU A 221 9.65 3.92 5.42
C LEU A 221 9.94 2.81 6.45
N LEU A 222 11.02 2.92 7.24
CA LEU A 222 11.27 2.09 8.43
C LEU A 222 10.16 2.15 9.49
N GLU A 223 9.39 3.23 9.56
CA GLU A 223 8.26 3.43 10.49
C GLU A 223 7.02 2.63 10.06
N LYS A 224 6.97 2.11 8.81
CA LYS A 224 5.99 1.10 8.37
C LYS A 224 6.28 -0.28 8.97
N PHE A 225 7.53 -0.57 9.37
CA PHE A 225 8.01 -1.93 9.63
C PHE A 225 8.48 -2.18 11.07
N GLY A 226 7.99 -3.27 11.67
CA GLY A 226 8.45 -3.81 12.93
C GLY A 226 9.76 -4.62 12.80
N PRO A 227 10.40 -4.98 13.93
CA PRO A 227 11.63 -5.79 13.94
C PRO A 227 11.45 -7.20 13.38
N ASN A 228 10.21 -7.70 13.34
CA ASN A 228 9.86 -8.99 12.73
C ASN A 228 9.68 -8.89 11.20
N GLU A 229 9.59 -7.69 10.64
CA GLU A 229 9.29 -7.40 9.23
C GLU A 229 10.54 -7.02 8.43
N LEU A 230 11.73 -7.45 8.87
CA LEU A 230 13.02 -7.13 8.25
C LEU A 230 13.35 -8.01 7.03
N ASN A 231 12.84 -9.24 7.00
CA ASN A 231 13.15 -10.28 6.00
C ASN A 231 11.86 -10.84 5.36
N LEU A 232 10.92 -9.95 5.01
CA LEU A 232 9.70 -10.29 4.26
C LEU A 232 10.06 -10.73 2.84
N LEU A 233 9.20 -11.56 2.25
CA LEU A 233 9.36 -12.08 0.90
C LEU A 233 8.92 -11.05 -0.14
N GLU A 234 9.50 -11.16 -1.34
CA GLU A 234 9.12 -10.35 -2.48
C GLU A 234 8.06 -11.09 -3.32
N PRO A 235 6.80 -10.62 -3.40
CA PRO A 235 5.72 -11.32 -4.12
C PRO A 235 6.06 -11.68 -5.57
N ALA A 236 6.79 -10.81 -6.27
CA ALA A 236 7.24 -11.02 -7.65
C ALA A 236 8.16 -12.25 -7.83
N LEU A 237 8.85 -12.72 -6.78
CA LEU A 237 9.62 -13.97 -6.82
C LEU A 237 8.76 -15.22 -6.62
N LEU A 238 7.53 -15.07 -6.10
CA LEU A 238 6.55 -16.14 -5.96
C LEU A 238 5.59 -16.22 -7.17
N GLU A 239 5.45 -15.14 -7.94
CA GLU A 239 4.69 -15.12 -9.20
C GLU A 239 5.31 -16.02 -10.29
N VAL A 240 6.64 -16.08 -10.35
CA VAL A 240 7.41 -16.81 -11.38
C VAL A 240 7.81 -18.23 -10.98
N ARG A 241 7.32 -18.74 -9.84
CA ARG A 241 7.61 -20.09 -9.34
C ARG A 241 6.51 -21.10 -9.64
N THR A 242 6.85 -22.39 -9.67
CA THR A 242 5.83 -23.44 -9.84
C THR A 242 5.03 -23.68 -8.55
N GLY A 243 3.81 -24.20 -8.70
CA GLY A 243 2.95 -24.63 -7.57
C GLY A 243 3.05 -26.11 -7.25
N SER A 244 3.98 -26.82 -7.89
CA SER A 244 3.96 -28.28 -8.08
C SER A 244 4.03 -29.09 -6.77
N GLU A 245 4.74 -28.56 -5.77
CA GLU A 245 5.03 -29.23 -4.50
C GLU A 245 4.26 -28.62 -3.31
N LEU A 246 3.30 -27.73 -3.57
CA LEU A 246 2.56 -27.01 -2.53
C LEU A 246 1.46 -27.89 -1.90
N LYS A 247 1.39 -27.93 -0.56
CA LYS A 247 0.29 -28.54 0.19
C LYS A 247 -0.92 -27.61 0.16
N LEU A 248 -1.85 -27.87 -0.76
CA LEU A 248 -3.07 -27.07 -0.97
C LEU A 248 -4.30 -27.58 -0.18
N THR A 249 -4.08 -28.32 0.91
CA THR A 249 -5.10 -28.74 1.88
C THR A 249 -4.58 -28.56 3.30
N SER A 250 -5.46 -28.37 4.28
CA SER A 250 -5.08 -28.28 5.69
C SER A 250 -6.14 -28.93 6.57
N GLU A 251 -5.70 -29.69 7.57
CA GLU A 251 -6.57 -30.24 8.63
C GLU A 251 -6.52 -29.38 9.90
N SER A 252 -5.45 -28.58 10.08
CA SER A 252 -5.23 -27.71 11.24
C SER A 252 -5.82 -26.30 11.09
N LEU A 253 -6.19 -25.89 9.87
CA LEU A 253 -6.91 -24.64 9.61
C LEU A 253 -8.41 -24.91 9.41
N LYS A 254 -9.27 -24.10 10.03
CA LYS A 254 -10.70 -24.12 9.78
C LYS A 254 -11.01 -23.51 8.41
N ARG A 255 -11.37 -24.35 7.43
CA ARG A 255 -12.03 -23.88 6.20
C ARG A 255 -13.36 -23.22 6.55
N ILE A 256 -13.64 -22.05 5.97
CA ILE A 256 -14.91 -21.32 6.10
C ILE A 256 -15.55 -21.21 4.72
N ASP A 257 -16.79 -21.66 4.58
CA ASP A 257 -17.47 -21.78 3.29
C ASP A 257 -18.62 -20.78 3.07
N SER A 258 -19.01 -20.01 4.09
CA SER A 258 -20.06 -18.98 3.97
C SER A 258 -19.97 -17.86 5.02
N THR A 259 -20.54 -16.69 4.72
CA THR A 259 -20.67 -15.55 5.64
C THR A 259 -21.34 -15.94 6.96
N LYS A 260 -22.39 -16.76 6.93
CA LYS A 260 -23.10 -17.21 8.15
C LYS A 260 -22.23 -18.07 9.08
N GLU A 261 -21.28 -18.81 8.50
CA GLU A 261 -20.29 -19.56 9.28
C GLU A 261 -19.19 -18.63 9.81
N PHE A 262 -18.72 -17.69 8.98
CA PHE A 262 -17.77 -16.66 9.36
C PHE A 262 -18.26 -15.84 10.57
N ASP A 263 -19.47 -15.27 10.50
CA ASP A 263 -20.08 -14.47 11.56
C ASP A 263 -20.19 -15.28 12.86
N LYS A 264 -20.67 -16.53 12.78
CA LYS A 264 -20.74 -17.43 13.96
C LYS A 264 -19.37 -17.67 14.59
N LEU A 265 -18.32 -17.87 13.78
CA LEU A 265 -16.97 -18.13 14.30
C LEU A 265 -16.34 -16.87 14.92
N LEU A 266 -16.73 -15.68 14.46
CA LEU A 266 -16.36 -14.40 15.06
C LEU A 266 -17.03 -14.14 16.43
N ASP A 267 -18.23 -14.67 16.65
CA ASP A 267 -18.93 -14.67 17.94
C ASP A 267 -18.41 -15.78 18.90
N GLU A 268 -18.06 -16.95 18.37
CA GLU A 268 -17.65 -18.13 19.15
C GLU A 268 -16.21 -18.04 19.66
N TYR A 269 -15.31 -17.39 18.90
CA TYR A 269 -13.89 -17.29 19.23
C TYR A 269 -13.45 -15.85 19.53
N LYS A 270 -12.73 -15.70 20.63
CA LYS A 270 -12.20 -14.41 21.11
C LYS A 270 -11.11 -13.85 20.21
N TYR A 271 -10.31 -14.70 19.57
CA TYR A 271 -9.32 -14.32 18.56
C TYR A 271 -9.50 -15.17 17.30
N VAL A 272 -9.54 -14.56 16.11
CA VAL A 272 -9.65 -15.31 14.85
C VAL A 272 -8.66 -14.75 13.83
N PHE A 273 -7.88 -15.63 13.20
CA PHE A 273 -6.91 -15.27 12.16
C PHE A 273 -7.27 -15.96 10.84
N ILE A 274 -7.48 -15.18 9.78
CA ILE A 274 -8.13 -15.66 8.55
C ILE A 274 -7.31 -15.25 7.32
N LEU A 275 -6.93 -16.25 6.50
CA LEU A 275 -6.38 -16.02 5.16
C LEU A 275 -7.47 -16.17 4.09
N PHE A 276 -7.69 -15.12 3.31
CA PHE A 276 -8.48 -15.18 2.08
C PHE A 276 -7.53 -15.57 0.95
N TRP A 277 -7.86 -16.57 0.13
CA TRP A 277 -6.94 -17.08 -0.90
C TRP A 277 -7.63 -17.60 -2.15
N THR A 278 -6.91 -17.64 -3.27
CA THR A 278 -7.41 -18.08 -4.58
C THR A 278 -6.38 -18.94 -5.31
N SER A 279 -6.82 -20.04 -5.91
CA SER A 279 -5.94 -20.89 -6.72
C SER A 279 -5.54 -20.25 -8.06
N ASN A 280 -6.19 -19.15 -8.45
CA ASN A 280 -5.90 -18.40 -9.67
C ASN A 280 -4.63 -17.52 -9.58
N ARG A 281 -3.87 -17.53 -8.47
CA ARG A 281 -2.67 -16.69 -8.25
C ARG A 281 -1.54 -17.47 -7.58
N MET A 282 -0.37 -17.54 -8.22
CA MET A 282 0.79 -18.28 -7.68
C MET A 282 1.23 -17.81 -6.29
N VAL A 283 1.20 -16.51 -6.01
CA VAL A 283 1.55 -15.95 -4.70
C VAL A 283 0.54 -16.37 -3.61
N SER A 284 -0.75 -16.43 -3.96
CA SER A 284 -1.82 -16.85 -3.04
C SER A 284 -1.71 -18.33 -2.71
N LEU A 285 -1.36 -19.18 -3.69
CA LEU A 285 -1.04 -20.60 -3.48
C LEU A 285 0.15 -20.78 -2.52
N HIS A 286 1.26 -20.06 -2.75
CA HIS A 286 2.43 -20.09 -1.86
C HIS A 286 2.07 -19.62 -0.43
N THR A 287 1.29 -18.54 -0.31
CA THR A 287 0.84 -18.00 0.98
C THR A 287 -0.07 -18.97 1.72
N PHE A 288 -1.00 -19.65 1.02
CA PHE A 288 -1.85 -20.67 1.63
C PHE A 288 -1.05 -21.88 2.13
N ASN A 289 -0.12 -22.41 1.32
CA ASN A 289 0.78 -23.50 1.72
C ASN A 289 1.62 -23.12 2.96
N LEU A 290 2.08 -21.86 3.05
CA LEU A 290 2.79 -21.35 4.22
C LEU A 290 1.87 -21.22 5.44
N TRP A 291 0.65 -20.70 5.26
CA TRP A 291 -0.35 -20.57 6.34
C TRP A 291 -0.81 -21.94 6.87
N SER A 292 -0.93 -22.96 6.01
CA SER A 292 -1.16 -24.33 6.48
C SER A 292 0.00 -24.83 7.34
N ARG A 293 1.26 -24.61 6.94
CA ARG A 293 2.43 -25.01 7.74
C ARG A 293 2.48 -24.30 9.09
N VAL A 294 2.07 -23.03 9.15
CA VAL A 294 1.88 -22.31 10.42
C VAL A 294 0.83 -23.02 11.27
N GLY A 295 -0.35 -23.32 10.71
CA GLY A 295 -1.42 -24.05 11.39
C GLY A 295 -1.02 -25.45 11.88
N ASP A 296 -0.28 -26.21 11.07
CA ASP A 296 0.23 -27.55 11.40
C ASP A 296 1.28 -27.52 12.55
N LYS A 297 1.90 -26.35 12.81
CA LYS A 297 3.07 -26.18 13.70
C LYS A 297 2.77 -25.44 15.01
N ILE A 298 1.94 -24.40 14.95
CA ILE A 298 1.69 -23.48 16.07
C ILE A 298 0.71 -24.07 17.10
N LYS A 299 0.88 -23.69 18.37
CA LYS A 299 -0.08 -24.02 19.44
C LYS A 299 -0.76 -22.75 19.91
N VAL A 300 -2.00 -22.53 19.46
CA VAL A 300 -2.84 -21.42 19.90
C VAL A 300 -3.65 -21.79 21.16
N PRO A 301 -4.10 -20.81 21.96
CA PRO A 301 -5.07 -21.02 23.04
C PRO A 301 -6.42 -21.52 22.52
N GLY A 302 -7.22 -22.16 23.37
CA GLY A 302 -8.54 -22.67 23.00
C GLY A 302 -9.61 -21.61 22.70
N ASP A 303 -9.35 -20.34 23.02
CA ASP A 303 -10.18 -19.18 22.66
C ASP A 303 -9.77 -18.54 21.32
N THR A 304 -8.85 -19.18 20.58
CA THR A 304 -8.22 -18.69 19.35
C THR A 304 -8.43 -19.65 18.18
N LEU A 305 -8.82 -19.12 17.02
CA LEU A 305 -9.05 -19.88 15.78
C LEU A 305 -8.09 -19.45 14.66
N LEU A 306 -7.57 -20.43 13.92
CA LEU A 306 -6.86 -20.22 12.65
C LEU A 306 -7.72 -20.77 11.51
N ALA A 307 -7.96 -19.97 10.49
CA ALA A 307 -8.94 -20.25 9.44
C ALA A 307 -8.49 -19.81 8.04
N HIS A 308 -9.25 -20.24 7.03
CA HIS A 308 -9.06 -19.80 5.64
C HIS A 308 -10.36 -19.76 4.84
N VAL A 309 -10.37 -18.96 3.77
CA VAL A 309 -11.50 -18.81 2.83
C VAL A 309 -11.01 -19.06 1.39
N PRO A 310 -11.47 -20.13 0.71
CA PRO A 310 -11.12 -20.42 -0.68
C PRO A 310 -12.01 -19.60 -1.64
N CYS A 311 -11.62 -18.35 -1.90
CA CYS A 311 -12.36 -17.37 -2.70
C CYS A 311 -12.60 -17.75 -4.18
N HIS A 312 -11.98 -18.83 -4.66
CA HIS A 312 -12.22 -19.38 -5.99
C HIS A 312 -13.39 -20.37 -6.02
N GLU A 313 -13.81 -20.89 -4.86
CA GLU A 313 -15.00 -21.73 -4.69
C GLU A 313 -16.21 -20.90 -4.22
N ASN A 314 -15.98 -19.84 -3.44
CA ASN A 314 -17.01 -18.87 -3.05
C ASN A 314 -16.58 -17.44 -3.42
N SER A 315 -16.94 -17.02 -4.63
CA SER A 315 -16.60 -15.70 -5.18
C SER A 315 -17.49 -14.56 -4.69
N GLU A 316 -18.73 -14.85 -4.27
CA GLU A 316 -19.67 -13.88 -3.69
C GLU A 316 -19.15 -13.38 -2.33
N PHE A 317 -18.73 -14.29 -1.46
CA PHE A 317 -18.16 -13.95 -0.14
C PHE A 317 -16.84 -13.17 -0.25
N CYS A 318 -16.10 -13.35 -1.35
CA CYS A 318 -14.85 -12.63 -1.64
C CYS A 318 -15.01 -11.50 -2.69
N GLN A 319 -16.22 -10.99 -2.90
CA GLN A 319 -16.43 -9.86 -3.78
C GLN A 319 -15.75 -8.59 -3.22
N GLY A 320 -15.07 -7.84 -4.08
CA GLY A 320 -14.35 -6.61 -3.72
C GLY A 320 -12.89 -6.79 -3.28
N LEU A 321 -12.39 -8.03 -3.11
CA LEU A 321 -10.98 -8.27 -2.76
C LEU A 321 -10.03 -7.85 -3.89
N SER A 322 -8.95 -7.16 -3.51
CA SER A 322 -7.86 -6.75 -4.39
C SER A 322 -6.83 -7.87 -4.62
N ALA A 323 -5.78 -7.59 -5.39
CA ALA A 323 -4.68 -8.53 -5.62
C ALA A 323 -3.94 -8.93 -4.32
N GLU A 324 -3.78 -7.98 -3.39
CA GLU A 324 -2.95 -8.10 -2.18
C GLU A 324 -3.71 -8.75 -1.02
N ASP A 325 -5.03 -8.70 -1.04
CA ASP A 325 -5.87 -9.29 0.01
C ASP A 325 -5.82 -10.83 -0.04
N TYR A 326 -5.54 -11.41 -1.22
CA TYR A 326 -5.32 -12.86 -1.42
C TYR A 326 -4.00 -13.41 -0.87
N GLN A 327 -3.15 -12.56 -0.28
CA GLN A 327 -1.88 -12.93 0.38
C GLN A 327 -1.78 -12.36 1.80
N THR A 328 -2.89 -11.84 2.33
CA THR A 328 -2.96 -11.14 3.61
C THR A 328 -3.74 -11.95 4.63
N VAL A 329 -3.18 -12.15 5.82
CA VAL A 329 -3.91 -12.70 6.98
C VAL A 329 -4.52 -11.53 7.77
N VAL A 330 -5.82 -11.60 8.03
CA VAL A 330 -6.56 -10.63 8.85
C VAL A 330 -6.73 -11.18 10.27
N SER A 331 -6.61 -10.33 11.29
CA SER A 331 -6.88 -10.69 12.69
C SER A 331 -8.16 -10.03 13.20
N TYR A 332 -8.92 -10.80 13.97
CA TYR A 332 -10.12 -10.36 14.67
C TYR A 332 -10.00 -10.62 16.17
N ARG A 333 -10.64 -9.76 16.96
CA ARG A 333 -10.78 -9.91 18.41
C ARG A 333 -12.21 -9.59 18.83
N ASN A 334 -12.92 -10.54 19.44
CA ASN A 334 -14.35 -10.41 19.78
C ASN A 334 -15.19 -9.88 18.59
N GLY A 335 -15.05 -10.50 17.43
CA GLY A 335 -15.70 -10.08 16.17
C GLY A 335 -15.24 -8.76 15.54
N GLN A 336 -14.41 -7.95 16.20
CA GLN A 336 -13.86 -6.71 15.61
C GLN A 336 -12.53 -6.96 14.88
N ASN A 337 -12.37 -6.42 13.67
CA ASN A 337 -11.08 -6.46 12.95
C ASN A 337 -10.03 -5.65 13.74
N THR A 338 -8.89 -6.28 14.05
CA THR A 338 -7.80 -5.71 14.84
C THR A 338 -6.50 -5.48 14.06
N GLY A 339 -6.47 -5.81 12.77
CA GLY A 339 -5.31 -5.60 11.91
C GLY A 339 -5.11 -6.68 10.86
N LYS A 340 -4.04 -6.55 10.08
CA LYS A 340 -3.69 -7.45 8.99
C LYS A 340 -2.18 -7.55 8.80
N THR A 341 -1.69 -8.56 8.10
CA THR A 341 -0.29 -8.63 7.65
C THR A 341 -0.10 -7.79 6.40
N GLU A 342 0.87 -6.87 6.40
CA GLU A 342 1.15 -5.99 5.25
C GLU A 342 1.90 -6.69 4.10
N ASN A 343 2.55 -7.82 4.37
CA ASN A 343 3.26 -8.63 3.37
C ASN A 343 3.45 -10.08 3.88
N ILE A 344 4.10 -10.92 3.06
CA ILE A 344 4.37 -12.33 3.31
C ILE A 344 5.71 -12.48 4.04
N GLY A 345 5.74 -13.21 5.16
CA GLY A 345 6.97 -13.61 5.85
C GLY A 345 7.27 -15.10 5.70
N ASP A 346 7.85 -15.69 6.74
CA ASP A 346 8.02 -17.14 6.93
C ASP A 346 7.14 -17.65 8.09
N GLU A 347 7.28 -18.92 8.48
CA GLU A 347 6.54 -19.47 9.62
C GLU A 347 6.84 -18.74 10.95
N GLU A 348 8.07 -18.25 11.17
CA GLU A 348 8.39 -17.51 12.40
C GLU A 348 7.74 -16.12 12.42
N PHE A 349 7.69 -15.41 11.29
CA PHE A 349 6.95 -14.15 11.15
C PHE A 349 5.48 -14.31 11.58
N TYR A 350 4.77 -15.30 11.03
CA TYR A 350 3.36 -15.53 11.36
C TYR A 350 3.18 -15.98 12.82
N GLU A 351 4.03 -16.86 13.36
CA GLU A 351 4.02 -17.19 14.79
C GLU A 351 4.15 -15.94 15.68
N ASN A 352 5.10 -15.06 15.35
CA ASN A 352 5.40 -13.88 16.14
C ASN A 352 4.31 -12.80 16.02
N TRP A 353 3.65 -12.67 14.87
CA TRP A 353 2.52 -11.76 14.64
C TRP A 353 1.23 -12.23 15.32
N ILE A 354 0.93 -13.54 15.27
CA ILE A 354 -0.17 -14.15 16.05
C ILE A 354 0.06 -13.91 17.54
N GLU A 355 1.27 -14.17 18.04
CA GLU A 355 1.59 -14.00 19.46
C GLU A 355 1.46 -12.53 19.91
N LEU A 356 1.96 -11.57 19.12
CA LEU A 356 1.77 -10.14 19.38
C LEU A 356 0.29 -9.72 19.37
N SER A 357 -0.50 -10.25 18.44
CA SER A 357 -1.94 -9.98 18.35
C SER A 357 -2.73 -10.52 19.55
N ILE A 358 -2.37 -11.70 20.06
CA ILE A 358 -2.98 -12.29 21.26
C ILE A 358 -2.57 -11.53 22.53
N LEU A 359 -1.27 -11.21 22.67
CA LEU A 359 -0.72 -10.42 23.78
C LEU A 359 -1.31 -9.01 23.88
N GLY A 360 -1.68 -8.43 22.73
CA GLY A 360 -2.18 -7.07 22.63
C GLY A 360 -1.07 -6.00 22.62
N PRO A 361 -1.45 -4.72 22.51
CA PRO A 361 -0.51 -3.63 22.23
C PRO A 361 0.50 -3.36 23.36
N ILE A 362 0.10 -3.58 24.62
CA ILE A 362 0.92 -3.23 25.78
C ILE A 362 0.66 -4.20 26.94
N GLN A 363 1.72 -4.74 27.53
CA GLN A 363 1.66 -5.68 28.66
C GLN A 363 2.02 -5.01 29.98
N LYS A 364 1.25 -5.26 31.04
CA LYS A 364 1.62 -4.88 32.42
C LYS A 364 2.58 -5.92 32.99
N LEU A 365 3.76 -5.48 33.43
CA LEU A 365 4.71 -6.30 34.17
C LEU A 365 4.37 -6.22 35.66
N SER A 366 4.19 -7.37 36.31
CA SER A 366 3.63 -7.45 37.66
C SER A 366 4.68 -7.30 38.77
N ASN A 367 5.95 -7.48 38.46
CA ASN A 367 7.04 -7.50 39.44
C ASN A 367 8.43 -7.30 38.78
N GLU A 368 9.45 -7.09 39.62
CA GLU A 368 10.83 -6.88 39.15
C GLU A 368 11.46 -8.10 38.45
N SER A 369 10.95 -9.33 38.70
CA SER A 369 11.45 -10.54 38.05
C SER A 369 11.02 -10.60 36.58
N GLU A 370 9.75 -10.28 36.31
CA GLU A 370 9.23 -10.05 34.94
C GLU A 370 9.98 -8.88 34.26
N LEU A 371 10.16 -7.76 34.95
CA LEU A 371 10.95 -6.63 34.45
C LEU A 371 12.40 -7.05 34.11
N SER A 372 13.03 -7.89 34.91
CA SER A 372 14.38 -8.42 34.67
C SER A 372 14.45 -9.42 33.50
N LYS A 373 13.38 -10.20 33.26
CA LYS A 373 13.25 -11.08 32.07
C LYS A 373 13.03 -10.25 30.80
N PHE A 374 12.10 -9.30 30.84
CA PHE A 374 11.77 -8.45 29.70
C PHE A 374 12.98 -7.58 29.30
N LYS A 375 13.72 -7.01 30.26
CA LYS A 375 15.00 -6.29 30.02
C LYS A 375 16.10 -7.15 29.35
N LYS A 376 15.98 -8.49 29.37
CA LYS A 376 16.88 -9.43 28.67
C LYS A 376 16.34 -9.84 27.29
N GLY A 377 15.20 -9.28 26.87
CA GLY A 377 14.48 -9.63 25.64
C GLY A 377 13.65 -10.90 25.72
N ILE A 378 13.38 -11.43 26.92
CA ILE A 378 12.66 -12.70 27.08
C ILE A 378 11.16 -12.41 27.25
N VAL A 379 10.36 -12.84 26.26
CA VAL A 379 8.89 -12.73 26.23
C VAL A 379 8.33 -14.11 25.92
N ASN A 380 7.45 -14.64 26.77
CA ASN A 380 6.91 -16.01 26.68
C ASN A 380 7.99 -17.11 26.53
N GLY A 381 9.18 -16.90 27.09
CA GLY A 381 10.33 -17.81 26.97
C GLY A 381 11.10 -17.69 25.65
N LYS A 382 10.48 -17.19 24.57
CA LYS A 382 11.15 -16.78 23.33
C LYS A 382 11.98 -15.50 23.55
N LYS A 383 12.98 -15.26 22.69
CA LYS A 383 13.95 -14.16 22.81
C LYS A 383 13.78 -13.19 21.64
N ARG A 384 13.46 -11.93 21.91
CA ARG A 384 12.94 -10.94 20.95
C ARG A 384 13.97 -9.88 20.59
N LEU A 385 14.27 -9.73 19.30
CA LEU A 385 15.28 -8.81 18.73
C LEU A 385 15.37 -7.46 19.46
N SER A 386 14.21 -6.85 19.69
CA SER A 386 14.05 -5.68 20.55
C SER A 386 12.78 -5.76 21.36
N VAL A 387 12.78 -5.14 22.55
CA VAL A 387 11.57 -4.88 23.33
C VAL A 387 11.60 -3.48 23.94
N THR A 388 10.44 -2.87 24.16
CA THR A 388 10.32 -1.52 24.76
C THR A 388 9.56 -1.58 26.08
N ILE A 389 10.08 -0.87 27.09
CA ILE A 389 9.53 -0.84 28.45
C ILE A 389 9.30 0.61 28.87
N GLY A 390 8.07 0.95 29.23
CA GLY A 390 7.75 2.15 29.98
C GLY A 390 7.82 1.91 31.51
N VAL A 391 8.26 2.89 32.28
CA VAL A 391 8.23 2.87 33.74
C VAL A 391 7.59 4.17 34.20
N PHE A 392 6.52 4.07 35.00
CA PHE A 392 5.64 5.21 35.33
C PHE A 392 5.22 5.18 36.80
N PRO A 393 4.89 6.34 37.41
CA PRO A 393 4.38 6.40 38.78
C PRO A 393 2.97 5.84 38.93
N SER A 394 2.10 5.97 37.93
CA SER A 394 0.76 5.37 37.92
C SER A 394 0.19 5.23 36.50
N GLU A 395 -0.90 4.46 36.35
CA GLU A 395 -1.70 4.36 35.13
C GLU A 395 -2.57 5.61 34.87
N GLN A 396 -2.61 6.56 35.81
CA GLN A 396 -3.29 7.85 35.66
C GLN A 396 -2.33 8.97 35.25
N ASP A 397 -1.04 8.67 35.07
CA ASP A 397 -0.04 9.62 34.59
C ASP A 397 -0.21 9.87 33.09
N THR A 398 -0.25 11.13 32.67
CA THR A 398 -0.41 11.51 31.24
C THR A 398 0.70 10.93 30.36
N SER A 399 1.89 10.74 30.91
CA SER A 399 3.02 10.10 30.22
C SER A 399 2.77 8.62 29.93
N PHE A 400 2.08 7.92 30.84
CA PHE A 400 1.61 6.55 30.62
C PHE A 400 0.50 6.52 29.56
N GLN A 401 -0.48 7.41 29.66
CA GLN A 401 -1.60 7.48 28.70
C GLN A 401 -1.10 7.72 27.27
N HIS A 402 -0.15 8.64 27.06
CA HIS A 402 0.46 8.86 25.75
C HIS A 402 1.33 7.69 25.27
N PHE A 403 1.99 6.95 26.18
CA PHE A 403 2.70 5.72 25.83
C PHE A 403 1.76 4.57 25.46
N GLN A 404 0.61 4.45 26.15
CA GLN A 404 -0.45 3.49 25.80
C GLN A 404 -0.99 3.76 24.40
N ILE A 405 -1.39 5.00 24.09
CA ILE A 405 -1.85 5.40 22.74
C ILE A 405 -0.79 5.07 21.68
N SER A 406 0.49 5.31 21.98
CA SER A 406 1.61 5.00 21.08
C SER A 406 1.78 3.50 20.85
N ALA A 407 1.58 2.67 21.88
CA ALA A 407 1.66 1.23 21.80
C ALA A 407 0.43 0.62 21.07
N GLU A 408 -0.74 1.21 21.25
CA GLU A 408 -1.98 0.85 20.53
C GLU A 408 -1.85 1.10 19.03
N LYS A 409 -1.31 2.25 18.62
CA LYS A 409 -1.01 2.55 17.20
C LYS A 409 0.16 1.77 16.61
N LEU A 410 0.88 1.01 17.43
CA LEU A 410 2.01 0.14 17.03
C LEU A 410 1.75 -1.35 17.32
N ALA A 411 0.47 -1.72 17.52
CA ALA A 411 0.02 -3.08 17.77
C ALA A 411 0.47 -4.07 16.67
N GLY A 412 0.65 -5.34 17.05
CA GLY A 412 1.06 -6.41 16.12
C GLY A 412 2.52 -6.34 15.64
N LYS A 413 3.24 -5.23 15.83
CA LYS A 413 4.59 -5.01 15.28
C LYS A 413 5.72 -4.89 16.31
N TYR A 414 5.44 -4.46 17.55
CA TYR A 414 6.47 -4.22 18.56
C TYR A 414 6.12 -4.86 19.92
N TYR A 415 7.14 -5.36 20.63
CA TYR A 415 6.98 -5.92 21.98
C TYR A 415 7.05 -4.82 23.05
N THR A 416 5.90 -4.20 23.32
CA THR A 416 5.73 -3.11 24.30
C THR A 416 5.20 -3.59 25.64
N SER A 417 5.77 -3.08 26.74
CA SER A 417 5.28 -3.32 28.11
C SER A 417 5.47 -2.12 29.02
N TYR A 418 4.87 -2.15 30.21
CA TYR A 418 5.06 -1.16 31.25
C TYR A 418 5.21 -1.76 32.64
N PHE A 419 5.85 -1.01 33.54
CA PHE A 419 5.96 -1.32 34.96
C PHE A 419 5.56 -0.09 35.79
N ILE A 420 4.72 -0.27 36.79
CA ILE A 420 4.31 0.82 37.70
C ILE A 420 5.23 0.82 38.92
N ASN A 421 5.81 1.98 39.20
CA ASN A 421 6.63 2.25 40.38
C ASN A 421 6.38 3.69 40.82
N GLU A 422 5.58 3.86 41.88
CA GLU A 422 5.14 5.14 42.45
C GLU A 422 6.30 6.11 42.77
N ASN A 423 7.49 5.59 43.05
CA ASN A 423 8.68 6.37 43.40
C ASN A 423 9.55 6.73 42.18
N SER A 424 9.11 6.40 40.96
CA SER A 424 9.85 6.63 39.72
C SER A 424 9.33 7.82 38.93
N LYS A 425 10.21 8.44 38.13
CA LYS A 425 9.81 9.39 37.09
C LYS A 425 9.45 8.63 35.81
N PRO A 426 8.48 9.10 35.01
CA PRO A 426 8.20 8.57 33.68
C PRO A 426 9.47 8.39 32.85
N ALA A 427 9.69 7.17 32.36
CA ALA A 427 10.82 6.82 31.51
C ALA A 427 10.38 5.75 30.49
N ILE A 428 10.93 5.81 29.27
CA ILE A 428 10.76 4.75 28.26
C ILE A 428 12.16 4.31 27.85
N THR A 429 12.37 2.99 27.77
CA THR A 429 13.65 2.40 27.39
C THR A 429 13.43 1.24 26.44
N THR A 430 14.15 1.24 25.32
CA THR A 430 14.16 0.14 24.36
C THR A 430 15.45 -0.67 24.48
N TYR A 431 15.29 -1.99 24.55
CA TYR A 431 16.34 -2.95 24.79
C TYR A 431 16.56 -3.84 23.55
N ARG A 432 17.74 -3.73 22.92
CA ARG A 432 18.20 -4.57 21.80
C ARG A 432 19.26 -5.53 22.32
N HIS A 433 18.83 -6.66 22.90
CA HIS A 433 19.68 -7.52 23.75
C HIS A 433 20.89 -8.15 23.03
N SER A 434 20.83 -8.23 21.70
CA SER A 434 21.81 -8.83 20.79
C SER A 434 22.98 -7.90 20.48
N GLU A 435 22.77 -6.58 20.59
CA GLU A 435 23.80 -5.60 20.25
C GLU A 435 24.83 -5.39 21.35
N LYS A 436 25.93 -4.71 21.01
CA LYS A 436 26.90 -4.21 21.99
C LYS A 436 26.31 -3.03 22.80
N GLN A 437 25.58 -2.12 22.15
CA GLN A 437 24.75 -1.10 22.82
C GLN A 437 23.32 -1.61 23.04
N LYS A 438 23.10 -2.28 24.18
CA LYS A 438 21.83 -2.98 24.48
C LYS A 438 20.68 -2.10 24.90
N ARG A 439 20.92 -0.83 25.22
CA ARG A 439 19.95 0.09 25.83
C ARG A 439 19.91 1.41 25.06
N THR A 440 18.71 1.87 24.71
CA THR A 440 18.42 3.23 24.27
C THR A 440 17.34 3.79 25.18
N ASP A 441 17.61 4.93 25.82
CA ASP A 441 16.63 5.62 26.66
C ASP A 441 15.95 6.76 25.91
N TYR A 442 14.68 7.01 26.23
CA TYR A 442 13.93 8.13 25.69
C TYR A 442 14.28 9.44 26.40
N SER A 443 14.42 10.52 25.63
CA SER A 443 14.76 11.86 26.11
C SER A 443 13.89 12.98 25.50
N GLY A 444 12.86 12.60 24.73
CA GLY A 444 11.91 13.55 24.12
C GLY A 444 10.77 13.94 25.07
N LYS A 445 9.78 14.64 24.54
CA LYS A 445 8.53 14.95 25.25
C LYS A 445 7.61 13.72 25.23
N PHE A 446 6.83 13.51 26.29
CA PHE A 446 5.79 12.49 26.26
C PHE A 446 4.56 13.01 25.48
N ASP A 447 4.69 13.07 24.16
CA ASP A 447 3.59 13.18 23.20
C ASP A 447 3.57 11.93 22.31
N PRO A 448 2.42 11.46 21.81
CA PRO A 448 2.35 10.18 21.11
C PRO A 448 3.21 10.12 19.84
N ALA A 449 3.37 11.22 19.10
CA ALA A 449 4.15 11.24 17.87
C ALA A 449 5.65 11.01 18.16
N SER A 450 6.22 11.76 19.10
CA SER A 450 7.63 11.63 19.50
C SER A 450 7.92 10.28 20.18
N VAL A 451 6.94 9.73 20.89
CA VAL A 451 7.05 8.38 21.51
C VAL A 451 6.99 7.27 20.47
N MET A 452 6.06 7.32 19.49
CA MET A 452 6.05 6.38 18.36
C MET A 452 7.34 6.47 17.54
N GLU A 453 7.82 7.69 17.24
CA GLU A 453 9.09 7.92 16.53
C GLU A 453 10.27 7.24 17.26
N PHE A 454 10.30 7.32 18.60
CA PHE A 454 11.29 6.63 19.40
C PHE A 454 11.14 5.11 19.32
N ILE A 455 9.93 4.56 19.52
CA ILE A 455 9.69 3.11 19.53
C ILE A 455 10.15 2.49 18.20
N THR A 456 9.75 3.05 17.07
CA THR A 456 10.14 2.53 15.74
C THR A 456 11.66 2.57 15.54
N LYS A 457 12.31 3.73 15.74
CA LYS A 457 13.74 3.95 15.42
C LYS A 457 14.73 3.33 16.40
N SER A 458 14.28 3.01 17.62
CA SER A 458 15.09 2.34 18.64
C SER A 458 14.92 0.82 18.65
N SER A 459 13.83 0.29 18.08
CA SER A 459 13.57 -1.16 17.99
C SER A 459 14.32 -1.83 16.83
N ILE A 460 14.40 -1.16 15.67
CA ILE A 460 15.16 -1.66 14.50
C ILE A 460 16.65 -1.83 14.87
N PRO A 461 17.31 -2.94 14.49
CA PRO A 461 18.72 -3.18 14.81
C PRO A 461 19.66 -2.17 14.12
N SER A 462 20.82 -1.93 14.74
CA SER A 462 21.84 -1.02 14.21
C SER A 462 22.52 -1.54 12.94
N VAL A 463 22.52 -2.86 12.72
CA VAL A 463 22.93 -3.51 11.47
C VAL A 463 21.90 -4.58 11.14
N ILE A 464 21.34 -4.55 9.92
CA ILE A 464 20.39 -5.57 9.44
C ILE A 464 21.17 -6.75 8.86
N ASP A 465 20.80 -7.98 9.23
CA ASP A 465 21.38 -9.19 8.64
C ASP A 465 20.60 -9.54 7.37
N ILE A 466 21.25 -9.51 6.21
CA ILE A 466 20.58 -9.71 4.91
C ILE A 466 21.06 -10.97 4.16
N SER A 467 21.81 -11.85 4.84
CA SER A 467 22.27 -13.14 4.28
C SER A 467 21.12 -14.04 3.80
N THR A 468 20.01 -14.06 4.54
CA THR A 468 18.83 -14.90 4.31
C THR A 468 17.65 -14.03 3.85
N GLY A 469 17.89 -13.23 2.81
CA GLY A 469 16.93 -12.27 2.28
C GLY A 469 16.74 -11.02 3.14
N PHE A 470 15.83 -10.15 2.70
CA PHE A 470 15.50 -8.85 3.30
C PHE A 470 14.19 -8.32 2.69
N THR A 471 13.52 -7.40 3.38
CA THR A 471 12.34 -6.67 2.89
C THR A 471 12.74 -5.61 1.87
N THR A 472 12.26 -5.73 0.62
CA THR A 472 12.59 -4.83 -0.52
C THR A 472 12.44 -3.35 -0.17
N GLU A 473 11.31 -2.97 0.43
CA GLU A 473 10.99 -1.58 0.78
C GLU A 473 11.98 -0.94 1.76
N ILE A 474 12.56 -1.73 2.68
CA ILE A 474 13.46 -1.25 3.72
C ILE A 474 14.81 -0.83 3.13
N LEU A 475 15.31 -1.56 2.13
CA LEU A 475 16.61 -1.27 1.51
C LEU A 475 16.49 -0.29 0.34
N PHE A 476 15.60 -0.57 -0.62
CA PHE A 476 15.63 0.12 -1.92
C PHE A 476 14.82 1.41 -1.96
N TYR A 477 13.58 1.38 -1.46
CA TYR A 477 12.61 2.48 -1.60
C TYR A 477 12.80 3.59 -0.56
N GLN A 478 14.05 4.00 -0.36
CA GLN A 478 14.46 5.07 0.53
C GLN A 478 15.78 5.72 0.06
N LYS A 479 16.11 6.90 0.59
CA LYS A 479 17.17 7.77 0.02
C LYS A 479 18.60 7.50 0.50
N ARG A 480 18.79 6.74 1.59
CA ARG A 480 20.13 6.54 2.18
C ARG A 480 20.89 5.44 1.42
N PRO A 481 22.17 5.63 1.10
CA PRO A 481 22.99 4.54 0.60
C PRO A 481 23.06 3.36 1.58
N ILE A 482 23.20 2.15 1.03
CA ILE A 482 23.32 0.91 1.79
C ILE A 482 24.81 0.61 1.99
N LEU A 483 25.21 0.34 3.23
CA LEU A 483 26.55 -0.08 3.62
C LEU A 483 26.53 -1.55 3.98
N ILE A 484 27.05 -2.39 3.10
CA ILE A 484 27.05 -3.85 3.24
C ILE A 484 28.43 -4.32 3.71
N LEU A 485 28.52 -4.85 4.92
CA LEU A 485 29.72 -5.56 5.37
C LEU A 485 29.68 -7.02 4.90
N PHE A 486 30.58 -7.39 4.00
CA PHE A 486 30.84 -8.78 3.63
C PHE A 486 32.01 -9.33 4.47
N GLY A 487 31.80 -10.45 5.14
CA GLY A 487 32.83 -11.15 5.94
C GLY A 487 32.59 -11.09 7.46
N GLU A 488 33.69 -11.03 8.21
CA GLU A 488 33.68 -11.08 9.69
C GLU A 488 33.27 -9.76 10.36
N GLU A 489 33.06 -9.78 11.69
CA GLU A 489 32.75 -8.57 12.47
C GLU A 489 33.86 -7.51 12.39
N PHE A 490 33.60 -6.41 11.69
CA PHE A 490 34.53 -5.29 11.61
C PHE A 490 34.17 -4.17 12.60
N GLU A 491 35.00 -3.97 13.63
CA GLU A 491 34.68 -3.08 14.76
C GLU A 491 34.38 -1.61 14.36
N PRO A 492 35.16 -0.95 13.48
CA PRO A 492 34.86 0.42 13.06
C PRO A 492 33.49 0.58 12.40
N PHE A 493 33.01 -0.44 11.68
CA PHE A 493 31.67 -0.48 11.09
C PHE A 493 30.60 -0.63 12.17
N LEU A 494 30.78 -1.57 13.11
CA LEU A 494 29.85 -1.82 14.22
C LEU A 494 29.75 -0.64 15.20
N LYS A 495 30.84 0.09 15.43
CA LYS A 495 30.83 1.33 16.24
C LYS A 495 30.26 2.53 15.49
N LEU A 496 30.40 2.59 14.16
CA LEU A 496 29.78 3.64 13.35
C LEU A 496 28.26 3.43 13.26
N SER A 497 27.80 2.20 13.01
CA SER A 497 26.38 1.85 12.88
C SER A 497 25.56 2.06 14.16
N ALA A 498 26.19 2.00 15.34
CA ALA A 498 25.54 2.37 16.59
C ALA A 498 25.14 3.87 16.66
N ARG A 499 25.88 4.75 15.97
CA ARG A 499 25.66 6.22 16.05
C ARG A 499 24.38 6.66 15.35
N GLN A 500 23.66 7.60 15.95
CA GLN A 500 22.38 8.09 15.41
C GLN A 500 22.54 8.98 14.17
N ASP A 501 23.61 9.78 14.08
CA ASP A 501 23.93 10.59 12.90
C ASP A 501 24.24 9.70 11.69
N ALA A 502 25.03 8.63 11.90
CA ALA A 502 25.37 7.68 10.86
C ALA A 502 24.13 6.92 10.34
N ARG A 503 23.23 6.45 11.22
CA ARG A 503 21.98 5.77 10.81
C ARG A 503 20.94 6.69 10.13
N LYS A 504 21.08 8.01 10.28
CA LYS A 504 20.31 9.00 9.49
C LYS A 504 20.87 9.16 8.07
N GLN A 505 22.16 8.87 7.84
CA GLN A 505 22.83 9.01 6.55
C GLN A 505 22.89 7.70 5.74
N TYR A 506 22.99 6.55 6.42
CA TYR A 506 23.21 5.22 5.80
C TYR A 506 22.31 4.14 6.41
N ILE A 507 21.96 3.11 5.63
CA ILE A 507 21.52 1.82 6.17
C ILE A 507 22.74 0.93 6.31
N PHE A 508 22.96 0.35 7.49
CA PHE A 508 24.02 -0.62 7.72
C PHE A 508 23.44 -2.03 7.62
N THR A 509 24.04 -2.87 6.78
CA THR A 509 23.70 -4.28 6.63
C THR A 509 24.95 -5.15 6.70
N LYS A 510 24.77 -6.46 6.87
CA LYS A 510 25.86 -7.44 6.77
C LYS A 510 25.43 -8.67 5.97
N ILE A 511 26.40 -9.31 5.34
CA ILE A 511 26.28 -10.64 4.74
C ILE A 511 27.38 -11.53 5.33
N SER A 512 26.93 -12.50 6.12
CA SER A 512 27.73 -13.54 6.76
C SER A 512 27.45 -14.91 6.14
N GLY A 513 28.44 -15.80 6.12
CA GLY A 513 28.33 -17.13 5.52
C GLY A 513 28.56 -17.14 4.00
N GLU A 514 28.50 -18.34 3.41
CA GLU A 514 28.73 -18.55 1.97
C GLU A 514 27.74 -19.57 1.39
N ASN A 515 27.05 -19.19 0.31
CA ASN A 515 26.23 -20.07 -0.52
C ASN A 515 26.28 -19.59 -1.99
N LYS A 516 25.70 -20.36 -2.92
CA LYS A 516 25.75 -20.06 -4.37
C LYS A 516 25.24 -18.66 -4.72
N ASN A 517 24.20 -18.19 -4.04
CA ASN A 517 23.56 -16.91 -4.32
C ASN A 517 24.27 -15.72 -3.62
N ILE A 518 24.91 -15.93 -2.47
CA ILE A 518 25.83 -14.97 -1.85
C ILE A 518 27.07 -14.75 -2.72
N GLN A 519 27.66 -15.80 -3.30
CA GLN A 519 28.81 -15.62 -4.21
C GLN A 519 28.39 -14.88 -5.49
N LYS A 520 27.25 -15.24 -6.12
CA LYS A 520 26.68 -14.44 -7.23
C LYS A 520 26.50 -12.96 -6.86
N ALA A 521 25.98 -12.67 -5.66
CA ALA A 521 25.78 -11.28 -5.21
C ALA A 521 27.11 -10.52 -5.02
N LYS A 522 28.14 -11.16 -4.44
CA LYS A 522 29.51 -10.60 -4.35
C LYS A 522 30.08 -10.29 -5.73
N GLU A 523 30.08 -11.28 -6.64
CA GLU A 523 30.61 -11.16 -8.01
C GLU A 523 29.86 -10.07 -8.81
N ALA A 524 28.53 -10.05 -8.70
CA ALA A 524 27.68 -9.06 -9.35
C ALA A 524 27.87 -7.64 -8.78
N LEU A 525 28.28 -7.49 -7.52
CA LEU A 525 28.74 -6.21 -6.94
C LEU A 525 30.21 -5.88 -7.25
N GLY A 526 30.97 -6.78 -7.87
CA GLY A 526 32.40 -6.58 -8.16
C GLY A 526 33.34 -6.84 -6.98
N VAL A 527 32.87 -7.52 -5.93
CA VAL A 527 33.74 -7.99 -4.84
C VAL A 527 34.58 -9.16 -5.35
N VAL A 528 35.91 -9.02 -5.28
CA VAL A 528 36.88 -10.03 -5.75
C VAL A 528 37.72 -10.55 -4.59
N GLY A 529 37.78 -11.88 -4.46
CA GLY A 529 38.52 -12.56 -3.41
C GLY A 529 37.78 -12.65 -2.07
N ASN A 530 38.49 -13.16 -1.06
CA ASN A 530 37.90 -13.55 0.24
C ASN A 530 38.23 -12.54 1.37
N GLU A 531 38.87 -11.41 1.07
CA GLU A 531 39.11 -10.37 2.08
C GLU A 531 37.79 -9.66 2.46
N PRO A 532 37.55 -9.37 3.76
CA PRO A 532 36.36 -8.62 4.17
C PRO A 532 36.33 -7.21 3.55
N VAL A 533 35.15 -6.80 3.09
CA VAL A 533 34.95 -5.54 2.37
C VAL A 533 33.64 -4.88 2.81
N ILE A 534 33.68 -3.55 2.93
CA ILE A 534 32.48 -2.72 3.06
C ILE A 534 32.13 -2.24 1.65
N VAL A 535 30.95 -2.62 1.17
CA VAL A 535 30.38 -2.11 -0.08
C VAL A 535 29.46 -0.94 0.25
N LEU A 536 29.73 0.23 -0.35
CA LEU A 536 28.80 1.35 -0.38
C LEU A 536 27.99 1.25 -1.69
N LEU A 537 26.72 0.89 -1.56
CA LEU A 537 25.75 0.81 -2.65
C LEU A 537 24.84 2.04 -2.61
N ASN A 538 25.02 2.94 -3.57
CA ASN A 538 24.23 4.17 -3.74
C ASN A 538 23.42 4.07 -5.04
N LYS A 539 22.24 3.45 -4.94
CA LYS A 539 21.38 3.06 -6.09
C LYS A 539 22.15 2.22 -7.11
N ASP A 540 22.51 2.78 -8.26
CA ASP A 540 23.28 2.11 -9.32
C ASP A 540 24.78 2.05 -9.02
N ARG A 541 25.31 2.92 -8.15
CA ARG A 541 26.75 3.06 -7.93
C ARG A 541 27.24 2.16 -6.80
N VAL A 542 28.28 1.39 -7.08
CA VAL A 542 28.96 0.51 -6.13
C VAL A 542 30.36 1.04 -5.88
N HIS A 543 30.72 1.24 -4.61
CA HIS A 543 32.08 1.60 -4.20
C HIS A 543 32.62 0.60 -3.18
N LEU A 544 33.91 0.25 -3.28
CA LEU A 544 34.56 -0.84 -2.55
C LEU A 544 35.60 -0.35 -1.53
N ILE A 545 35.33 -0.62 -0.25
CA ILE A 545 36.19 -0.21 0.87
C ILE A 545 36.70 -1.47 1.59
N PRO A 546 37.88 -1.99 1.21
CA PRO A 546 38.59 -3.04 1.97
C PRO A 546 38.75 -2.62 3.43
N VAL A 547 38.46 -3.54 4.36
CA VAL A 547 38.47 -3.23 5.81
C VAL A 547 39.83 -2.79 6.34
N SER A 548 40.91 -3.08 5.60
CA SER A 548 42.28 -2.64 5.87
C SER A 548 42.50 -1.12 5.73
N LYS A 549 41.61 -0.39 5.03
CA LYS A 549 41.68 1.08 4.87
C LYS A 549 41.19 1.84 6.14
N PRO A 550 39.93 1.69 6.61
CA PRO A 550 39.45 2.35 7.83
C PRO A 550 40.16 1.86 9.10
N LYS A 551 40.59 2.80 9.95
CA LYS A 551 41.33 2.49 11.21
C LYS A 551 40.49 2.70 12.48
N CYS A 552 39.39 3.42 12.36
CA CYS A 552 38.45 3.75 13.43
C CYS A 552 37.14 4.25 12.79
N PRO A 553 36.02 4.35 13.55
CA PRO A 553 34.73 4.80 13.03
C PRO A 553 34.79 6.16 12.32
N ASP A 554 35.57 7.10 12.87
CA ASP A 554 35.71 8.46 12.32
C ASP A 554 36.53 8.49 11.03
N HIS A 555 37.46 7.54 10.85
CA HIS A 555 38.15 7.36 9.56
C HIS A 555 37.19 6.76 8.52
N LEU A 556 36.37 5.77 8.91
CA LEU A 556 35.35 5.21 8.03
C LEU A 556 34.32 6.27 7.60
N GLN A 557 33.81 7.08 8.53
CA GLN A 557 32.85 8.16 8.24
C GLN A 557 33.43 9.20 7.26
N LYS A 558 34.72 9.55 7.39
CA LYS A 558 35.42 10.42 6.43
C LYS A 558 35.63 9.77 5.06
N LEU A 559 36.00 8.48 5.02
CA LEU A 559 36.14 7.74 3.76
C LEU A 559 34.82 7.72 2.98
N LEU A 560 33.70 7.46 3.67
CA LEU A 560 32.36 7.46 3.06
C LEU A 560 31.96 8.84 2.50
N GLN A 561 32.29 9.93 3.19
CA GLN A 561 32.03 11.30 2.75
C GLN A 561 32.86 11.72 1.52
N MET A 562 34.07 11.17 1.34
CA MET A 562 34.87 11.41 0.15
C MET A 562 34.38 10.54 -1.03
N ILE A 563 34.18 9.24 -0.77
CA ILE A 563 33.82 8.25 -1.80
C ILE A 563 32.43 8.51 -2.41
N SER A 564 31.48 9.10 -1.68
CA SER A 564 30.20 9.55 -2.27
C SER A 564 30.34 10.60 -3.39
N THR A 565 31.52 11.18 -3.58
CA THR A 565 31.83 12.13 -4.67
C THR A 565 32.85 11.59 -5.69
N SER A 566 33.39 10.38 -5.49
CA SER A 566 34.31 9.77 -6.44
C SER A 566 33.58 9.09 -7.61
N GLU A 567 34.34 8.66 -8.60
CA GLU A 567 33.90 7.63 -9.53
C GLU A 567 33.56 6.32 -8.76
N ALA A 568 32.69 5.49 -9.34
CA ALA A 568 32.26 4.24 -8.75
C ALA A 568 33.13 3.08 -9.25
N ASP A 569 33.52 2.17 -8.35
CA ASP A 569 34.26 0.96 -8.71
C ASP A 569 33.44 0.05 -9.65
N LYS A 570 32.11 0.13 -9.57
CA LYS A 570 31.18 -0.48 -10.54
C LYS A 570 29.88 0.33 -10.63
N VAL A 571 29.28 0.35 -11.82
CA VAL A 571 27.91 0.84 -12.04
C VAL A 571 27.02 -0.34 -12.43
N LEU A 572 25.88 -0.47 -11.78
CA LEU A 572 24.86 -1.49 -12.04
C LEU A 572 23.96 -1.06 -13.20
N SER A 573 23.57 -2.04 -14.01
CA SER A 573 22.68 -1.84 -15.16
C SER A 573 21.24 -2.12 -14.76
N THR A 574 20.32 -1.22 -15.11
CA THR A 574 18.86 -1.39 -14.93
C THR A 574 18.24 -2.43 -15.86
N LYS A 575 19.03 -2.97 -16.82
CA LYS A 575 18.64 -4.05 -17.73
C LYS A 575 19.01 -5.43 -17.20
N ASP A 576 19.70 -5.50 -16.07
CA ASP A 576 20.18 -6.72 -15.44
C ASP A 576 19.52 -6.91 -14.06
N PRO A 577 19.40 -8.15 -13.54
CA PRO A 577 18.86 -8.38 -12.21
C PRO A 577 19.69 -7.71 -11.12
N HIS A 578 19.05 -6.96 -10.21
CA HIS A 578 19.75 -6.27 -9.14
C HIS A 578 20.46 -7.29 -8.20
N PRO A 579 21.78 -7.17 -7.93
CA PRO A 579 22.60 -8.21 -7.29
C PRO A 579 22.05 -8.82 -6.00
N LEU A 580 21.40 -8.01 -5.16
CA LEU A 580 20.89 -8.48 -3.87
C LEU A 580 19.63 -9.35 -3.99
N ARG A 581 18.88 -9.33 -5.11
CA ARG A 581 17.70 -10.20 -5.30
C ARG A 581 18.06 -11.68 -5.27
N PHE A 582 19.32 -12.06 -5.55
CA PHE A 582 19.78 -13.45 -5.36
C PHE A 582 19.66 -13.91 -3.89
N LEU A 583 19.78 -13.01 -2.91
CA LEU A 583 19.61 -13.31 -1.49
C LEU A 583 18.13 -13.54 -1.13
N GLN A 584 17.22 -12.83 -1.81
CA GLN A 584 15.77 -13.04 -1.68
C GLN A 584 15.32 -14.35 -2.36
N VAL A 585 15.93 -14.73 -3.49
CA VAL A 585 15.73 -16.08 -4.09
C VAL A 585 16.22 -17.18 -3.16
N GLU A 586 17.38 -17.02 -2.50
CA GLU A 586 17.85 -17.97 -1.50
C GLU A 586 16.82 -18.14 -0.38
N ARG A 587 16.29 -17.03 0.15
CA ARG A 587 15.27 -17.03 1.20
C ARG A 587 13.96 -17.71 0.78
N VAL A 588 13.52 -17.50 -0.46
CA VAL A 588 12.35 -18.19 -1.01
C VAL A 588 12.63 -19.70 -1.16
N ASN A 589 13.85 -20.09 -1.55
CA ASN A 589 14.29 -21.49 -1.61
C ASN A 589 14.41 -22.16 -0.23
N GLU A 590 14.82 -21.44 0.82
CA GLU A 590 14.81 -21.93 2.21
C GLU A 590 13.39 -22.31 2.66
N ILE A 591 12.39 -21.50 2.29
CA ILE A 591 11.01 -21.63 2.78
C ILE A 591 10.17 -22.58 1.93
N PHE A 592 10.40 -22.66 0.62
CA PHE A 592 9.55 -23.42 -0.33
C PHE A 592 10.28 -24.54 -1.08
N GLY A 593 11.53 -24.85 -0.72
CA GLY A 593 12.36 -25.82 -1.44
C GLY A 593 13.05 -25.20 -2.66
N PHE A 594 14.10 -25.86 -3.14
CA PHE A 594 14.94 -25.34 -4.22
C PHE A 594 14.23 -25.39 -5.58
N GLU A 595 14.04 -24.23 -6.19
CA GLU A 595 13.66 -24.07 -7.60
C GLU A 595 14.62 -23.07 -8.27
N GLU A 596 14.90 -23.24 -9.57
CA GLU A 596 15.71 -22.28 -10.34
C GLU A 596 14.86 -21.07 -10.77
N THR A 597 14.50 -20.25 -9.79
CA THR A 597 13.70 -19.04 -9.98
C THR A 597 14.44 -17.99 -10.83
N ILE A 598 13.83 -17.61 -11.96
CA ILE A 598 14.36 -16.55 -12.84
C ILE A 598 14.17 -15.19 -12.18
N VAL A 599 15.27 -14.51 -11.85
CA VAL A 599 15.21 -13.11 -11.40
C VAL A 599 15.14 -12.20 -12.62
N LEU A 600 14.09 -11.39 -12.71
CA LEU A 600 13.93 -10.39 -13.77
C LEU A 600 14.64 -9.07 -13.39
N PRO A 601 15.09 -8.28 -14.38
CA PRO A 601 15.51 -6.89 -14.15
C PRO A 601 14.35 -6.06 -13.60
N ASP A 602 14.62 -5.21 -12.63
CA ASP A 602 13.65 -4.25 -12.11
C ASP A 602 14.31 -2.88 -11.93
N HIS A 603 13.72 -1.87 -12.56
CA HIS A 603 14.20 -0.49 -12.55
C HIS A 603 13.71 0.30 -11.32
N THR A 604 12.63 -0.14 -10.66
CA THR A 604 12.04 0.53 -9.49
C THR A 604 12.98 0.50 -8.29
N LEU A 605 13.78 -0.55 -8.15
CA LEU A 605 14.76 -0.74 -7.06
C LEU A 605 15.86 0.32 -7.04
N PHE A 606 16.04 1.05 -8.15
CA PHE A 606 16.97 2.17 -8.27
C PHE A 606 16.32 3.53 -7.94
N MET A 607 15.01 3.57 -7.69
CA MET A 607 14.24 4.79 -7.37
C MET A 607 14.20 5.06 -5.86
N ASP A 608 13.91 6.31 -5.47
CA ASP A 608 13.83 6.75 -4.06
C ASP A 608 12.56 6.29 -3.32
N SER A 609 11.56 5.84 -4.08
CA SER A 609 10.27 5.32 -3.64
C SER A 609 9.73 4.41 -4.73
N ASP A 610 8.95 3.40 -4.36
CA ASP A 610 8.23 2.55 -5.32
C ASP A 610 7.23 3.42 -6.12
N PRO A 611 7.28 3.44 -7.47
CA PRO A 611 6.26 4.13 -8.28
C PRO A 611 4.90 3.42 -8.24
N PHE A 612 4.83 2.20 -7.71
CA PHE A 612 3.61 1.40 -7.56
C PHE A 612 3.13 1.25 -6.11
N SER A 613 3.88 1.73 -5.09
CA SER A 613 3.38 1.77 -3.72
C SER A 613 2.27 2.81 -3.57
N ARG A 614 1.04 2.32 -3.71
CA ARG A 614 -0.12 2.81 -2.96
C ARG A 614 0.09 2.50 -1.46
N HIS A 615 -0.83 2.95 -0.59
CA HIS A 615 -0.91 2.76 0.89
C HIS A 615 -0.50 4.00 1.71
N PRO A 616 -1.08 4.23 2.91
CA PRO A 616 -1.70 3.27 3.85
C PRO A 616 -3.21 3.03 3.74
N ALA A 617 -3.66 2.07 4.55
CA ALA A 617 -5.00 1.50 4.62
C ALA A 617 -6.11 2.44 5.15
N ILE A 618 -7.35 1.93 5.11
CA ILE A 618 -8.58 2.54 5.61
C ILE A 618 -8.44 2.95 7.09
N SER A 619 -9.05 4.08 7.46
CA SER A 619 -9.09 4.60 8.83
C SER A 619 -9.77 3.67 9.84
N GLU A 620 -9.14 3.48 10.99
CA GLU A 620 -9.72 2.81 12.16
C GLU A 620 -11.00 3.52 12.67
N SER A 621 -12.18 3.04 12.26
CA SER A 621 -13.45 3.29 12.96
C SER A 621 -14.44 2.17 12.62
N GLY A 622 -15.21 1.72 13.62
CA GLY A 622 -15.88 0.41 13.57
C GLY A 622 -17.03 0.29 12.57
N GLY A 623 -17.04 -0.81 11.82
CA GLY A 623 -18.20 -1.35 11.12
C GLY A 623 -18.45 -2.78 11.58
N SER A 624 -19.70 -3.12 11.90
CA SER A 624 -20.12 -4.46 12.34
C SER A 624 -20.74 -5.26 11.19
N GLY A 625 -20.23 -6.48 10.93
CA GLY A 625 -20.84 -7.43 9.99
C GLY A 625 -20.67 -7.06 8.51
N GLY A 626 -19.57 -7.51 7.91
CA GLY A 626 -19.26 -7.30 6.49
C GLY A 626 -17.87 -7.82 6.13
N CYS A 627 -17.62 -8.06 4.83
CA CYS A 627 -16.36 -8.64 4.39
C CYS A 627 -15.15 -7.74 4.76
N PRO A 628 -14.02 -8.29 5.26
CA PRO A 628 -12.96 -7.57 5.98
C PRO A 628 -12.35 -6.32 5.33
N PHE A 629 -12.53 -6.15 4.03
CA PHE A 629 -11.89 -5.15 3.17
C PHE A 629 -12.89 -4.14 2.61
N MET A 630 -14.20 -4.33 2.84
CA MET A 630 -15.26 -3.43 2.39
C MET A 630 -15.44 -2.28 3.39
N GLN A 631 -15.13 -1.06 2.96
CA GLN A 631 -15.53 0.14 3.69
C GLN A 631 -17.06 0.25 3.68
N GLY A 632 -17.68 0.32 4.86
CA GLY A 632 -19.13 0.34 4.98
C GLY A 632 -19.75 1.58 4.32
N GLY A 633 -20.66 1.36 3.35
CA GLY A 633 -21.55 2.40 2.86
C GLY A 633 -22.41 2.91 4.02
N GLY A 634 -22.27 4.19 4.35
CA GLY A 634 -22.82 4.74 5.59
C GLY A 634 -24.34 4.66 5.66
N ALA A 635 -24.87 3.90 6.63
CA ALA A 635 -26.28 3.96 6.99
C ALA A 635 -26.58 5.30 7.66
N GLY A 636 -27.16 6.23 6.88
CA GLY A 636 -27.64 7.52 7.39
C GLY A 636 -28.73 7.31 8.44
N GLY A 637 -28.55 7.88 9.64
CA GLY A 637 -29.51 7.75 10.73
C GLY A 637 -30.85 8.40 10.40
N ALA A 638 -31.96 7.71 10.70
CA ALA A 638 -33.29 8.21 10.43
C ALA A 638 -33.65 9.43 11.30
N THR A 639 -34.01 10.54 10.65
CA THR A 639 -34.90 11.57 11.18
C THR A 639 -35.96 11.90 10.13
N GLU A 640 -37.10 12.44 10.56
CA GLU A 640 -38.41 12.23 9.92
C GLU A 640 -38.70 13.12 8.69
N GLY A 641 -39.52 12.60 7.76
CA GLY A 641 -40.56 13.40 7.10
C GLY A 641 -40.25 14.09 5.77
N GLY A 642 -40.24 13.34 4.66
CA GLY A 642 -40.27 13.89 3.29
C GLY A 642 -40.82 12.87 2.28
N HIS A 643 -41.84 13.25 1.50
CA HIS A 643 -42.58 12.36 0.60
C HIS A 643 -42.23 12.66 -0.88
N HIS A 644 -42.04 11.62 -1.71
CA HIS A 644 -41.84 11.66 -3.18
C HIS A 644 -40.52 12.32 -3.67
N SER A 645 -39.96 11.99 -4.85
CA SER A 645 -40.29 10.97 -5.86
C SER A 645 -39.00 10.41 -6.51
N GLU A 646 -39.11 9.31 -7.24
CA GLU A 646 -38.03 8.68 -8.02
C GLU A 646 -37.45 9.59 -9.12
N LEU A 647 -36.12 9.67 -9.21
CA LEU A 647 -35.32 9.40 -10.42
C LEU A 647 -33.84 9.14 -10.06
#